data_AF-A0A432Z5U6-F1
#
_entry.id   AF-A0A432Z5U6-F1
#
_cell.length_a   1.000
_cell.length_b   1.000
_cell.length_c   1.000
_cell.angle_alpha   90.00
_cell.angle_beta   90.00
_cell.angle_gamma   90.00
#
_symmetry.space_group_name_H-M   'P 1'
#
loop_
_entity.id
_entity.type
_entity.pdbx_description
1 polymer ?
#
loop_
_entity_poly.entity_id
_entity_poly.type
_entity_poly.pdbx_seq_one_letter_code
_entity_poly.pdbx_strand_id
1 'polypeptide(L)'
;MLRRISIVAFSALFAVACSESGPPTTLSFKPEDGEKRRYQMYSDTKISAESRYGNRSERLEMMTLMDYEVSESSNIYSIRMTPLYMQMKFPQGGYRSFEKPSRGGPDDDIRAMMEAGFTVDIDKDSNEMLDFIVHEEPEDFRSKGFDPVKEILNDEFGRPGFVSGLKIKKGAEQVIEMESPLPAVTVRIEDFTNSTVTLSASGENDEAKVFGYVVMERESGWTERLTMVIDMPLPKEAAASSGSMRMVTSIYPEDWMFGQDLEFLRRADPISMSNTDFSEEAPDDDATDAEVFANNAGKILFYDGRMTLSYSHPGVDFERLGSIKIKDVQVKGKDGETLDVDMHYNGALTYTAMTNNNATTVTDLYPLGWKNVVDDLEQMVSVEATLERYVATHEVIDFPIDKEGSSIAMEGAKATLVPTGDERVFELKLTSTETAYFNTQVNGVSGASLKYDKDTKAPSWISDGESRALAVTKAGNYPVTLQLTFMDELPDSIELKFSHFTDEKLSEKTIVFYDEETLKGDTTIAPIDNIPLFKSEQNRDYYVNDQALEFNTSTLDKLEPTSFGRPQLYLTLTPEQANVCRLQTDVDATESGAELRMKENRDPNRRYVDASLQMPRKVVYQLMTDDGVQRYFYDKTVSLELSCDGKPVWQPLDIALNEKDWMVPVEDLLGESWEENQSDIPMSEVLREYRFLDASGQALAVLPKDGSRHSVDYFERSVSEFVSNDGLLRIGGRVERIEQLVVEGDPFTKEWSHQLPAMPDFESLQEAN
;
A
#
# COMPACT_ATOMS: atom_id res chain seq x y z
N MET A 1 26.36 -12.17 -80.67
CA MET A 1 25.10 -12.18 -79.89
C MET A 1 25.37 -13.01 -78.66
N LEU A 2 25.74 -12.32 -77.58
CA LEU A 2 24.82 -11.91 -76.50
C LEU A 2 24.55 -13.10 -75.58
N ARG A 3 24.80 -13.07 -74.27
CA ARG A 3 25.31 -12.05 -73.33
C ARG A 3 25.61 -12.84 -72.04
N ARG A 4 26.76 -12.59 -71.38
CA ARG A 4 26.90 -11.90 -70.07
C ARG A 4 26.11 -12.62 -68.95
N ILE A 5 26.66 -13.01 -67.81
CA ILE A 5 27.43 -12.28 -66.78
C ILE A 5 28.02 -13.40 -65.89
N SER A 6 29.33 -13.66 -65.77
CA SER A 6 30.39 -12.90 -65.10
C SER A 6 30.17 -12.64 -63.60
N ILE A 7 30.92 -13.36 -62.76
CA ILE A 7 31.69 -12.76 -61.64
C ILE A 7 30.83 -11.96 -60.64
N VAL A 8 30.04 -12.65 -59.79
CA VAL A 8 29.55 -12.09 -58.51
C VAL A 8 29.50 -13.20 -57.44
N ALA A 9 30.51 -14.06 -57.38
CA ALA A 9 30.59 -15.15 -56.38
C ALA A 9 31.85 -15.09 -55.51
N PHE A 10 32.64 -14.01 -55.60
CA PHE A 10 33.89 -13.87 -54.85
C PHE A 10 34.08 -12.49 -54.19
N SER A 11 33.02 -11.68 -54.14
CA SER A 11 33.04 -10.33 -53.52
C SER A 11 32.04 -10.17 -52.37
N ALA A 12 31.37 -11.24 -51.93
CA ALA A 12 30.44 -11.23 -50.80
C ALA A 12 31.04 -11.81 -49.50
N LEU A 13 32.36 -12.07 -49.46
CA LEU A 13 33.07 -12.66 -48.31
C LEU A 13 34.10 -11.71 -47.68
N PHE A 14 34.09 -10.42 -48.04
CA PHE A 14 34.99 -9.40 -47.47
C PHE A 14 34.23 -8.12 -47.02
N ALA A 15 33.00 -8.27 -46.55
CA ALA A 15 32.30 -7.24 -45.76
C ALA A 15 32.18 -7.64 -44.28
N VAL A 16 33.13 -8.44 -43.77
CA VAL A 16 33.46 -8.48 -42.34
C VAL A 16 34.51 -7.39 -42.13
N ALA A 17 34.08 -6.14 -42.21
CA ALA A 17 34.89 -4.98 -41.88
C ALA A 17 34.25 -4.29 -40.68
N CYS A 18 34.78 -4.62 -39.51
CA CYS A 18 34.77 -3.82 -38.28
C CYS A 18 33.40 -3.38 -37.74
N SER A 19 32.59 -4.31 -37.24
CA SER A 19 31.94 -4.04 -35.95
C SER A 19 32.85 -4.61 -34.87
N GLU A 20 33.32 -3.76 -33.95
CA GLU A 20 33.88 -4.22 -32.69
C GLU A 20 32.79 -5.07 -32.03
N SER A 21 32.90 -6.39 -32.13
CA SER A 21 31.81 -7.34 -31.88
C SER A 21 31.63 -7.65 -30.39
N GLY A 22 31.97 -6.68 -29.54
CA GLY A 22 31.82 -6.76 -28.10
C GLY A 22 31.26 -5.44 -27.55
N PRO A 23 30.64 -5.48 -26.36
CA PRO A 23 30.09 -4.28 -25.75
C PRO A 23 31.18 -3.21 -25.56
N PRO A 24 30.87 -1.91 -25.70
CA PRO A 24 31.86 -0.83 -25.68
C PRO A 24 32.84 -0.95 -24.52
N THR A 25 34.13 -0.66 -24.76
CA THR A 25 35.17 -0.73 -23.72
C THR A 25 35.46 0.60 -23.06
N THR A 26 34.79 1.66 -23.50
CA THR A 26 34.90 3.02 -22.99
C THR A 26 33.49 3.57 -22.89
N LEU A 27 33.18 4.22 -21.77
CA LEU A 27 31.91 4.89 -21.57
C LEU A 27 31.86 6.17 -22.41
N SER A 28 30.79 6.36 -23.17
CA SER A 28 30.55 7.56 -23.96
C SER A 28 29.05 7.74 -24.11
N PHE A 29 28.57 8.97 -24.06
CA PHE A 29 27.19 9.28 -24.39
C PHE A 29 27.03 9.39 -25.91
N LYS A 30 26.21 8.51 -26.48
CA LYS A 30 25.95 8.36 -27.91
C LYS A 30 24.49 7.95 -28.13
N PRO A 31 23.54 8.86 -27.86
CA PRO A 31 22.13 8.60 -28.11
C PRO A 31 21.85 8.51 -29.61
N GLU A 32 20.69 7.95 -29.96
CA GLU A 32 20.17 7.98 -31.33
C GLU A 32 19.41 9.29 -31.61
N ASP A 33 19.44 9.78 -32.85
CA ASP A 33 18.63 10.93 -33.26
C ASP A 33 17.13 10.59 -33.15
N GLY A 34 16.37 11.45 -32.48
CA GLY A 34 14.96 11.22 -32.16
C GLY A 34 14.71 10.25 -31.00
N GLU A 35 15.75 9.77 -30.31
CA GLU A 35 15.60 8.94 -29.12
C GLU A 35 14.83 9.70 -28.03
N LYS A 36 13.91 8.99 -27.38
CA LYS A 36 13.09 9.51 -26.27
C LYS A 36 13.25 8.66 -25.04
N ARG A 37 13.36 9.30 -23.89
CA ARG A 37 13.42 8.66 -22.56
C ARG A 37 12.52 9.44 -21.60
N ARG A 38 11.80 8.74 -20.74
CA ARG A 38 11.12 9.35 -19.59
C ARG A 38 11.73 8.81 -18.30
N TYR A 39 11.91 9.70 -17.33
CA TYR A 39 12.41 9.33 -16.01
C TYR A 39 11.51 9.85 -14.89
N GLN A 40 11.46 9.07 -13.82
CA GLN A 40 10.99 9.53 -12.51
C GLN A 40 12.17 10.15 -11.76
N MET A 41 12.03 11.40 -11.35
CA MET A 41 13.03 12.13 -10.59
C MET A 41 12.49 12.46 -9.20
N TYR A 42 13.26 12.13 -8.18
CA TYR A 42 12.93 12.35 -6.77
C TYR A 42 14.00 13.23 -6.13
N SER A 43 13.58 14.18 -5.31
CA SER A 43 14.51 15.01 -4.53
C SER A 43 13.98 15.20 -3.11
N ASP A 44 14.87 15.09 -2.13
CA ASP A 44 14.62 15.44 -0.73
C ASP A 44 15.70 16.40 -0.25
N THR A 45 15.31 17.63 0.02
CA THR A 45 16.20 18.72 0.39
C THR A 45 15.87 19.22 1.77
N LYS A 46 16.79 19.04 2.71
CA LYS A 46 16.74 19.59 4.06
C LYS A 46 17.62 20.83 4.15
N ILE A 47 16.99 21.97 4.40
CA ILE A 47 17.66 23.25 4.64
C ILE A 47 17.71 23.49 6.14
N SER A 48 18.88 23.78 6.70
CA SER A 48 19.07 24.12 8.10
C SER A 48 19.75 25.48 8.22
N ALA A 49 19.06 26.44 8.84
CA ALA A 49 19.56 27.80 9.02
C ALA A 49 19.68 28.15 10.51
N GLU A 50 20.80 28.78 10.88
CA GLU A 50 21.00 29.32 12.21
C GLU A 50 20.35 30.71 12.29
N SER A 51 19.55 30.97 13.32
CA SER A 51 18.96 32.30 13.52
C SER A 51 19.16 32.77 14.96
N ARG A 52 19.00 34.09 15.18
CA ARG A 52 19.00 34.68 16.53
C ARG A 52 17.91 34.11 17.46
N TYR A 53 16.93 33.39 16.91
CA TYR A 53 15.83 32.76 17.64
C TYR A 53 15.98 31.24 17.79
N GLY A 54 17.12 30.68 17.36
CA GLY A 54 17.39 29.25 17.34
C GLY A 54 17.56 28.70 15.93
N ASN A 55 17.94 27.43 15.83
CA ASN A 55 18.10 26.73 14.56
C ASN A 55 16.73 26.38 14.00
N ARG A 56 16.53 26.67 12.71
CA ARG A 56 15.32 26.34 11.98
C ARG A 56 15.68 25.41 10.84
N SER A 57 14.94 24.32 10.68
CA SER A 57 15.10 23.43 9.54
C SER A 57 13.79 23.29 8.77
N GLU A 58 13.89 23.32 7.45
CA GLU A 58 12.79 23.09 6.54
C GLU A 58 13.17 21.94 5.61
N ARG A 59 12.16 21.22 5.12
CA ARG A 59 12.34 20.07 4.25
C ARG A 59 11.43 20.23 3.04
N LEU A 60 12.02 20.01 1.87
CA LEU A 60 11.36 20.05 0.57
C LEU A 60 11.47 18.66 -0.04
N GLU A 61 10.33 18.06 -0.35
CA GLU A 61 10.28 16.81 -1.12
C GLU A 61 9.70 17.08 -2.50
N MET A 62 10.30 16.53 -3.54
CA MET A 62 9.87 16.70 -4.92
C MET A 62 9.83 15.37 -5.65
N MET A 63 8.81 15.18 -6.48
CA MET A 63 8.73 14.13 -7.50
C MET A 63 8.40 14.78 -8.84
N THR A 64 9.04 14.33 -9.92
CA THR A 64 8.84 14.84 -11.28
C THR A 64 8.90 13.70 -12.29
N LEU A 65 8.02 13.76 -13.30
CA LEU A 65 8.17 12.95 -14.52
C LEU A 65 8.72 13.85 -15.61
N MET A 66 9.87 13.48 -16.17
CA MET A 66 10.62 14.30 -17.12
C MET A 66 10.85 13.53 -18.42
N ASP A 67 10.43 14.10 -19.55
CA ASP A 67 10.73 13.62 -20.89
C ASP A 67 12.02 14.22 -21.41
N TYR A 68 12.84 13.38 -22.03
CA TYR A 68 14.06 13.74 -22.73
C TYR A 68 13.89 13.34 -24.19
N GLU A 69 14.04 14.29 -25.11
CA GLU A 69 14.00 14.05 -26.55
C GLU A 69 15.31 14.54 -27.18
N VAL A 70 16.01 13.65 -27.89
CA VAL A 70 17.28 13.95 -28.54
C VAL A 70 17.04 14.44 -29.95
N SER A 71 17.71 15.53 -30.31
CA SER A 71 17.85 15.97 -31.68
C SER A 71 19.33 16.14 -32.03
N GLU A 72 19.73 15.56 -33.15
CA GLU A 72 21.11 15.54 -33.59
C GLU A 72 21.38 16.62 -34.66
N SER A 73 22.38 17.46 -34.41
CA SER A 73 22.97 18.34 -35.43
C SER A 73 24.43 17.95 -35.70
N SER A 74 25.16 18.56 -36.63
CA SER A 74 26.48 18.05 -37.05
C SER A 74 27.45 17.75 -35.89
N ASN A 75 27.55 18.64 -34.89
CA ASN A 75 28.52 18.52 -33.79
C ASN A 75 27.87 18.53 -32.39
N ILE A 76 26.55 18.61 -32.30
CA ILE A 76 25.84 18.82 -31.03
C ILE A 76 24.69 17.82 -30.92
N TYR A 77 24.55 17.22 -29.74
CA TYR A 77 23.30 16.62 -29.27
C TYR A 77 22.50 17.68 -28.52
N SER A 78 21.30 18.00 -29.00
CA SER A 78 20.39 18.93 -28.32
C SER A 78 19.27 18.12 -27.68
N ILE A 79 19.23 18.12 -26.35
CA ILE A 79 18.32 17.32 -25.54
C ILE A 79 17.24 18.24 -24.99
N ARG A 80 16.01 18.06 -25.46
CA ARG A 80 14.85 18.77 -24.92
C ARG A 80 14.33 18.04 -23.70
N MET A 81 14.28 18.75 -22.57
CA MET A 81 13.78 18.28 -21.30
C MET A 81 12.40 18.89 -21.03
N THR A 82 11.37 18.06 -20.92
CA THR A 82 9.99 18.52 -20.71
C THR A 82 9.43 17.89 -19.44
N PRO A 83 9.30 18.66 -18.34
CA PRO A 83 8.58 18.18 -17.17
C PRO A 83 7.11 17.98 -17.55
N LEU A 84 6.56 16.80 -17.29
CA LEU A 84 5.15 16.50 -17.56
C LEU A 84 4.33 16.40 -16.29
N TYR A 85 4.95 16.08 -15.17
CA TYR A 85 4.29 16.04 -13.87
C TYR A 85 5.26 16.58 -12.82
N MET A 86 4.72 17.30 -11.83
CA MET A 86 5.50 17.73 -10.67
C MET A 86 4.65 17.74 -9.41
N GLN A 87 5.20 17.19 -8.34
CA GLN A 87 4.68 17.33 -6.98
C GLN A 87 5.81 17.84 -6.08
N MET A 88 5.58 18.93 -5.37
CA MET A 88 6.47 19.46 -4.33
C MET A 88 5.72 19.54 -3.00
N LYS A 89 6.38 19.14 -1.91
CA LYS A 89 5.86 19.25 -0.56
C LYS A 89 6.77 20.13 0.29
N PHE A 90 6.17 21.09 0.98
CA PHE A 90 6.83 22.03 1.88
C PHE A 90 6.17 21.96 3.27
N PRO A 91 6.82 22.46 4.34
CA PRO A 91 6.23 22.41 5.68
C PRO A 91 4.91 23.18 5.83
N GLN A 92 4.64 24.16 4.96
CA GLN A 92 3.46 25.04 5.01
C GLN A 92 2.47 24.80 3.86
N GLY A 93 2.68 23.79 3.01
CA GLY A 93 1.82 23.52 1.85
C GLY A 93 2.48 22.61 0.81
N GLY A 94 1.89 22.52 -0.37
CA GLY A 94 2.44 21.77 -1.50
C GLY A 94 2.15 22.46 -2.82
N TYR A 95 2.83 22.03 -3.86
CA TYR A 95 2.59 22.43 -5.24
C TYR A 95 2.42 21.18 -6.09
N ARG A 96 1.45 21.19 -7.00
CA ARG A 96 1.17 20.06 -7.89
C ARG A 96 0.81 20.56 -9.28
N SER A 97 1.34 19.92 -10.32
CA SER A 97 1.06 20.29 -11.72
C SER A 97 -0.42 20.23 -12.08
N PHE A 98 -1.23 19.45 -11.37
CA PHE A 98 -2.65 19.26 -11.63
C PHE A 98 -3.59 19.94 -10.61
N GLU A 99 -3.10 20.88 -9.80
CA GLU A 99 -3.94 21.71 -8.91
C GLU A 99 -4.13 23.14 -9.43
N LYS A 100 -5.25 23.79 -9.12
CA LYS A 100 -5.47 25.19 -9.52
C LYS A 100 -4.40 26.10 -8.90
N PRO A 101 -3.66 26.89 -9.71
CA PRO A 101 -2.74 27.89 -9.17
C PRO A 101 -3.51 29.00 -8.47
N SER A 102 -2.84 29.65 -7.51
CA SER A 102 -3.33 30.92 -6.98
C SER A 102 -3.24 31.99 -8.08
N ARG A 103 -4.38 32.46 -8.61
CA ARG A 103 -4.43 33.41 -9.75
C ARG A 103 -3.48 34.60 -9.60
N GLY A 104 -2.59 34.79 -10.57
CA GLY A 104 -1.66 35.92 -10.64
C GLY A 104 -0.56 35.89 -9.59
N GLY A 105 -0.27 34.70 -9.05
CA GLY A 105 0.81 34.45 -8.10
C GLY A 105 2.01 33.75 -8.75
N PRO A 106 3.08 33.51 -7.98
CA PRO A 106 4.31 32.85 -8.45
C PRO A 106 4.09 31.45 -9.07
N ASP A 107 2.98 30.80 -8.74
CA ASP A 107 2.61 29.48 -9.28
C ASP A 107 2.36 29.52 -10.80
N ASP A 108 1.82 30.62 -11.33
CA ASP A 108 1.54 30.78 -12.77
C ASP A 108 2.85 30.87 -13.57
N ASP A 109 3.85 31.58 -13.05
CA ASP A 109 5.15 31.73 -13.71
C ASP A 109 5.95 30.40 -13.70
N ILE A 110 5.91 29.66 -12.58
CA ILE A 110 6.54 28.33 -12.50
C ILE A 110 5.88 27.37 -13.50
N ARG A 111 4.55 27.40 -13.64
CA ARG A 111 3.84 26.58 -14.63
C ARG A 111 4.29 26.88 -16.05
N ALA A 112 4.40 28.16 -16.40
CA ALA A 112 4.81 28.57 -17.74
C ALA A 112 6.25 28.11 -18.04
N MET A 113 7.16 28.25 -17.08
CA MET A 113 8.53 27.72 -17.18
C MET A 113 8.55 26.20 -17.41
N MET A 114 7.80 25.43 -16.61
CA MET A 114 7.75 23.98 -16.75
C MET A 114 7.09 23.53 -18.05
N GLU A 115 6.04 24.21 -18.50
CA GLU A 115 5.36 23.93 -19.77
C GLU A 115 6.28 24.21 -20.97
N ALA A 116 7.05 25.30 -20.93
CA ALA A 116 8.01 25.64 -21.97
C ALA A 116 9.18 24.64 -22.01
N GLY A 117 9.59 24.13 -20.85
CA GLY A 117 10.65 23.16 -20.67
C GLY A 117 12.06 23.75 -20.82
N PHE A 118 13.03 22.87 -21.02
CA PHE A 118 14.45 23.19 -21.01
C PHE A 118 15.17 22.51 -22.18
N THR A 119 16.35 23.00 -22.54
CA THR A 119 17.23 22.36 -23.52
C THR A 119 18.67 22.33 -23.02
N VAL A 120 19.31 21.17 -23.18
CA VAL A 120 20.74 20.98 -22.92
C VAL A 120 21.44 20.67 -24.23
N ASP A 121 22.43 21.47 -24.58
CA ASP A 121 23.28 21.22 -25.74
C ASP A 121 24.59 20.58 -25.29
N ILE A 122 24.97 19.47 -25.92
CA ILE A 122 26.16 18.68 -25.60
C ILE A 122 27.04 18.55 -26.85
N ASP A 123 28.33 18.86 -26.73
CA ASP A 123 29.30 18.64 -27.81
C ASP A 123 29.53 17.13 -28.01
N LYS A 124 29.42 16.64 -29.25
CA LYS A 124 29.53 15.20 -29.53
C LYS A 124 30.93 14.61 -29.33
N ASP A 125 31.97 15.43 -29.49
CA ASP A 125 33.34 14.96 -29.46
C ASP A 125 33.86 14.92 -28.02
N SER A 126 33.56 15.95 -27.22
CA SER A 126 33.97 16.04 -25.81
C SER A 126 32.93 15.48 -24.83
N ASN A 127 31.65 15.40 -25.21
CA ASN A 127 30.50 15.20 -24.31
C ASN A 127 30.39 16.25 -23.21
N GLU A 128 30.99 17.43 -23.41
CA GLU A 128 30.84 18.57 -22.50
C GLU A 128 29.54 19.31 -22.80
N MET A 129 28.87 19.78 -21.74
CA MET A 129 27.72 20.65 -21.87
C MET A 129 28.17 22.01 -22.42
N LEU A 130 27.51 22.45 -23.48
CA LEU A 130 27.74 23.73 -24.13
C LEU A 130 26.82 24.82 -23.59
N ASP A 131 25.54 24.50 -23.36
CA ASP A 131 24.54 25.46 -22.89
C ASP A 131 23.39 24.75 -22.15
N PHE A 132 22.72 25.49 -21.25
CA PHE A 132 21.48 25.11 -20.59
C PHE A 132 20.45 26.23 -20.78
N ILE A 133 19.46 25.97 -21.63
CA ILE A 133 18.48 26.95 -22.07
C ILE A 133 17.17 26.74 -21.32
N VAL A 134 16.72 27.77 -20.62
CA VAL A 134 15.36 27.87 -20.05
C VAL A 134 14.49 28.61 -21.07
N HIS A 135 13.46 27.95 -21.59
CA HIS A 135 12.64 28.54 -22.67
C HIS A 135 11.72 29.67 -22.18
N GLU A 136 11.31 29.64 -20.91
CA GLU A 136 10.52 30.69 -20.28
C GLU A 136 11.00 30.93 -18.84
N GLU A 137 11.50 32.13 -18.55
CA GLU A 137 12.12 32.46 -17.25
C GLU A 137 11.23 33.44 -16.47
N PRO A 138 10.73 33.06 -15.28
CA PRO A 138 9.94 33.93 -14.40
C PRO A 138 10.66 35.23 -14.01
N GLU A 139 9.97 36.36 -14.08
CA GLU A 139 10.54 37.68 -13.71
C GLU A 139 11.01 37.71 -12.24
N ASP A 140 10.27 37.02 -11.37
CA ASP A 140 10.52 37.00 -9.92
C ASP A 140 11.82 36.24 -9.56
N PHE A 141 12.22 35.23 -10.34
CA PHE A 141 13.45 34.47 -10.09
C PHE A 141 14.71 35.29 -10.36
N ARG A 142 14.70 36.10 -11.43
CA ARG A 142 15.79 37.05 -11.72
C ARG A 142 16.01 38.05 -10.58
N SER A 143 14.97 38.38 -9.83
CA SER A 143 15.04 39.34 -8.72
C SER A 143 15.57 38.74 -7.40
N LYS A 144 15.42 37.42 -7.19
CA LYS A 144 15.74 36.73 -5.93
C LYS A 144 17.09 36.00 -5.96
N GLY A 145 17.70 35.78 -7.12
CA GLY A 145 19.08 35.30 -7.26
C GLY A 145 19.33 33.82 -6.94
N PHE A 146 18.30 33.08 -6.51
CA PHE A 146 18.34 31.63 -6.29
C PHE A 146 17.00 31.02 -6.69
N ASP A 147 17.01 30.05 -7.60
CA ASP A 147 15.84 29.26 -7.98
C ASP A 147 16.13 27.78 -7.68
N PRO A 148 15.57 27.23 -6.60
CA PRO A 148 15.82 25.85 -6.22
C PRO A 148 15.37 24.86 -7.30
N VAL A 149 14.36 25.19 -8.11
CA VAL A 149 13.90 24.28 -9.16
C VAL A 149 14.89 24.25 -10.31
N LYS A 150 15.40 25.41 -10.72
CA LYS A 150 16.49 25.49 -11.69
C LYS A 150 17.74 24.76 -11.22
N GLU A 151 18.15 24.90 -9.96
CA GLU A 151 19.33 24.19 -9.43
C GLU A 151 19.13 22.66 -9.44
N ILE A 152 17.92 22.18 -9.12
CA ILE A 152 17.61 20.75 -9.20
C ILE A 152 17.64 20.25 -10.65
N LEU A 153 17.09 21.02 -11.59
CA LEU A 153 17.02 20.63 -13.01
C LEU A 153 18.36 20.80 -13.73
N ASN A 154 19.20 21.72 -13.25
CA ASN A 154 20.56 21.91 -13.70
C ASN A 154 21.56 21.00 -12.96
N ASP A 155 21.10 20.00 -12.19
CA ASP A 155 21.97 19.08 -11.46
C ASP A 155 22.96 18.38 -12.40
N GLU A 156 24.25 18.67 -12.23
CA GLU A 156 25.30 18.21 -13.13
C GLU A 156 25.44 16.69 -13.16
N PHE A 157 25.11 16.01 -12.06
CA PHE A 157 25.26 14.56 -11.92
C PHE A 157 24.17 13.79 -12.66
N GLY A 158 22.98 14.37 -12.80
CA GLY A 158 21.85 13.79 -13.53
C GLY A 158 21.93 13.98 -15.04
N ARG A 159 22.85 14.81 -15.53
CA ARG A 159 22.94 15.16 -16.96
C ARG A 159 23.40 13.98 -17.82
N PRO A 160 22.80 13.76 -18.99
CA PRO A 160 23.33 12.83 -19.97
C PRO A 160 24.77 13.19 -20.34
N GLY A 161 25.65 12.18 -20.45
CA GLY A 161 27.05 12.41 -20.81
C GLY A 161 27.97 12.95 -19.71
N PHE A 162 27.49 13.10 -18.47
CA PHE A 162 28.31 13.53 -17.32
C PHE A 162 29.64 12.75 -17.19
N VAL A 163 29.65 11.46 -17.53
CA VAL A 163 30.87 10.64 -17.56
C VAL A 163 31.14 10.15 -18.97
N SER A 164 32.22 10.65 -19.57
CA SER A 164 32.64 10.31 -20.92
C SER A 164 34.14 10.04 -20.98
N GLY A 165 34.54 9.11 -21.86
CA GLY A 165 35.94 8.75 -22.09
C GLY A 165 36.54 7.81 -21.04
N LEU A 166 35.77 7.44 -20.00
CA LEU A 166 36.22 6.54 -18.95
C LEU A 166 36.31 5.10 -19.47
N LYS A 167 37.51 4.52 -19.43
CA LYS A 167 37.72 3.12 -19.83
C LYS A 167 37.01 2.18 -18.87
N ILE A 168 36.18 1.29 -19.41
CA ILE A 168 35.39 0.32 -18.64
C ILE A 168 36.30 -0.78 -18.09
N LYS A 169 36.74 -0.56 -16.86
CA LYS A 169 37.54 -1.48 -16.06
C LYS A 169 37.27 -1.20 -14.58
N LYS A 170 37.04 -2.25 -13.79
CA LYS A 170 36.84 -2.12 -12.34
C LYS A 170 37.99 -1.32 -11.69
N GLY A 171 37.63 -0.31 -10.90
CA GLY A 171 38.54 0.62 -10.26
C GLY A 171 39.14 1.69 -11.17
N ALA A 172 38.73 1.80 -12.45
CA ALA A 172 39.11 2.95 -13.27
C ALA A 172 38.45 4.21 -12.73
N GLU A 173 39.17 5.33 -12.78
CA GLU A 173 38.77 6.60 -12.19
C GLU A 173 38.90 7.75 -13.17
N GLN A 174 38.04 8.74 -13.00
CA GLN A 174 38.11 10.05 -13.64
C GLN A 174 37.74 11.12 -12.61
N VAL A 175 38.47 12.22 -12.62
CA VAL A 175 38.15 13.39 -11.80
C VAL A 175 37.38 14.37 -12.66
N ILE A 176 36.25 14.84 -12.15
CA ILE A 176 35.41 15.85 -12.76
C ILE A 176 35.51 17.09 -11.88
N GLU A 177 35.96 18.18 -12.47
CA GLU A 177 36.02 19.48 -11.79
C GLU A 177 34.60 20.06 -11.74
N MET A 178 34.17 20.47 -10.55
CA MET A 178 32.85 21.04 -10.30
C MET A 178 32.98 22.54 -10.00
N GLU A 179 31.91 23.29 -10.23
CA GLU A 179 31.87 24.69 -9.80
C GLU A 179 31.81 24.81 -8.27
N SER A 180 32.55 25.79 -7.73
CA SER A 180 32.53 26.10 -6.29
C SER A 180 31.09 26.43 -5.84
N PRO A 181 30.62 25.94 -4.67
CA PRO A 181 31.40 25.34 -3.56
C PRO A 181 31.61 23.82 -3.65
N LEU A 182 31.11 23.15 -4.69
CA LEU A 182 31.24 21.70 -4.81
C LEU A 182 32.72 21.30 -4.98
N PRO A 183 33.15 20.18 -4.36
CA PRO A 183 34.49 19.66 -4.56
C PRO A 183 34.64 19.03 -5.94
N ALA A 184 35.87 18.91 -6.43
CA ALA A 184 36.16 18.00 -7.53
C ALA A 184 35.71 16.59 -7.17
N VAL A 185 34.98 15.93 -8.07
CA VAL A 185 34.37 14.62 -7.83
C VAL A 185 35.18 13.55 -8.54
N THR A 186 35.60 12.54 -7.79
CA THR A 186 36.18 11.33 -8.35
C THR A 186 35.07 10.34 -8.67
N VAL A 187 34.90 10.03 -9.95
CA VAL A 187 34.04 8.96 -10.44
C VAL A 187 34.87 7.70 -10.60
N ARG A 188 34.39 6.57 -10.07
CA ARG A 188 35.06 5.27 -10.13
C ARG A 188 34.13 4.17 -10.61
N ILE A 189 34.63 3.29 -11.48
CA ILE A 189 33.91 2.07 -11.89
C ILE A 189 33.94 1.04 -10.75
N GLU A 190 32.78 0.75 -10.19
CA GLU A 190 32.61 -0.23 -9.11
C GLU A 190 32.33 -1.62 -9.66
N ASP A 191 31.44 -1.70 -10.66
CA ASP A 191 31.08 -2.95 -11.34
C ASP A 191 30.55 -2.69 -12.76
N PHE A 192 30.43 -3.74 -13.57
CA PHE A 192 29.83 -3.63 -14.92
C PHE A 192 29.34 -5.00 -15.43
N THR A 193 28.29 -4.97 -16.24
CA THR A 193 27.73 -6.11 -16.96
C THR A 193 27.93 -5.93 -18.47
N ASN A 194 27.23 -6.72 -19.29
CA ASN A 194 27.19 -6.51 -20.73
C ASN A 194 26.32 -5.31 -21.11
N SER A 195 25.30 -4.98 -20.31
CA SER A 195 24.35 -3.89 -20.57
C SER A 195 24.61 -2.63 -19.75
N THR A 196 25.21 -2.75 -18.56
CA THR A 196 25.30 -1.64 -17.59
C THR A 196 26.69 -1.45 -17.01
N VAL A 197 26.96 -0.23 -16.54
CA VAL A 197 28.17 0.15 -15.79
C VAL A 197 27.73 0.86 -14.51
N THR A 198 28.21 0.40 -13.36
CA THR A 198 27.94 1.03 -12.05
C THR A 198 29.14 1.87 -11.63
N LEU A 199 28.89 3.15 -11.41
CA LEU A 199 29.87 4.16 -11.01
C LEU A 199 29.57 4.64 -9.60
N SER A 200 30.59 4.82 -8.77
CA SER A 200 30.50 5.66 -7.58
C SER A 200 31.06 7.05 -7.87
N ALA A 201 30.39 8.10 -7.39
CA ALA A 201 30.87 9.47 -7.42
C ALA A 201 31.14 9.93 -5.98
N SER A 202 32.34 10.46 -5.71
CA SER A 202 32.67 10.97 -4.37
C SER A 202 33.58 12.19 -4.43
N GLY A 203 33.29 13.21 -3.62
CA GLY A 203 34.12 14.39 -3.43
C GLY A 203 33.88 15.02 -2.06
N GLU A 204 34.92 15.54 -1.43
CA GLU A 204 34.82 16.23 -0.13
C GLU A 204 35.87 17.34 -0.07
N ASN A 205 35.43 18.54 0.31
CA ASN A 205 36.30 19.67 0.69
C ASN A 205 35.83 20.22 2.05
N ASP A 206 36.40 21.35 2.49
CA ASP A 206 36.07 21.94 3.80
C ASP A 206 34.63 22.51 3.88
N GLU A 207 33.96 22.72 2.74
CA GLU A 207 32.63 23.35 2.64
C GLU A 207 31.54 22.34 2.28
N ALA A 208 31.79 21.43 1.33
CA ALA A 208 30.80 20.57 0.73
C ALA A 208 31.28 19.12 0.56
N LYS A 209 30.31 18.20 0.58
CA LYS A 209 30.48 16.75 0.42
C LYS A 209 29.49 16.22 -0.59
N VAL A 210 29.96 15.30 -1.42
CA VAL A 210 29.18 14.62 -2.45
C VAL A 210 29.49 13.14 -2.39
N PHE A 211 28.45 12.30 -2.36
CA PHE A 211 28.59 10.86 -2.53
C PHE A 211 27.36 10.27 -3.22
N GLY A 212 27.56 9.36 -4.17
CA GLY A 212 26.46 8.66 -4.79
C GLY A 212 26.85 7.58 -5.77
N TYR A 213 25.82 7.00 -6.39
CA TYR A 213 25.96 5.98 -7.42
C TYR A 213 25.20 6.38 -8.69
N VAL A 214 25.80 6.06 -9.83
CA VAL A 214 25.17 6.17 -11.15
C VAL A 214 25.30 4.83 -11.85
N VAL A 215 24.19 4.27 -12.31
CA VAL A 215 24.14 3.09 -13.16
C VAL A 215 23.78 3.56 -14.56
N MET A 216 24.66 3.30 -15.52
CA MET A 216 24.53 3.78 -16.90
C MET A 216 24.46 2.61 -17.86
N GLU A 217 23.69 2.78 -18.92
CA GLU A 217 23.73 1.91 -20.09
C GLU A 217 25.10 1.96 -20.72
N ARG A 218 25.63 0.77 -21.02
CA ARG A 218 26.97 0.63 -21.57
C ARG A 218 27.06 1.01 -23.04
N GLU A 219 25.97 0.85 -23.78
CA GLU A 219 25.91 1.10 -25.22
C GLU A 219 25.71 2.58 -25.53
N SER A 220 24.66 3.17 -24.96
CA SER A 220 24.23 4.56 -25.23
C SER A 220 24.85 5.58 -24.28
N GLY A 221 25.25 5.17 -23.07
CA GLY A 221 25.66 6.07 -22.00
C GLY A 221 24.49 6.79 -21.30
N TRP A 222 23.24 6.35 -21.50
CA TRP A 222 22.10 6.87 -20.74
C TRP A 222 22.18 6.46 -19.26
N THR A 223 21.74 7.33 -18.37
CA THR A 223 21.57 6.99 -16.95
C THR A 223 20.35 6.10 -16.79
N GLU A 224 20.50 4.87 -16.32
CA GLU A 224 19.37 4.03 -15.92
C GLU A 224 18.87 4.44 -14.54
N ARG A 225 19.79 4.57 -13.59
CA ARG A 225 19.49 4.83 -12.18
C ARG A 225 20.56 5.71 -11.57
N LEU A 226 20.15 6.63 -10.70
CA LEU A 226 21.07 7.49 -9.98
C LEU A 226 20.54 7.75 -8.58
N THR A 227 21.44 7.80 -7.59
CA THR A 227 21.19 8.46 -6.31
C THR A 227 22.44 9.21 -5.89
N MET A 228 22.28 10.50 -5.61
CA MET A 228 23.35 11.40 -5.18
C MET A 228 22.96 12.09 -3.89
N VAL A 229 23.90 12.14 -2.95
CA VAL A 229 23.76 12.86 -1.67
C VAL A 229 24.76 14.00 -1.66
N ILE A 230 24.26 15.22 -1.45
CA ILE A 230 25.05 16.44 -1.40
C ILE A 230 24.81 17.12 -0.05
N ASP A 231 25.87 17.52 0.63
CA ASP A 231 25.83 18.32 1.86
C ASP A 231 26.72 19.54 1.65
N MET A 232 26.15 20.74 1.68
CA MET A 232 26.86 21.97 1.30
C MET A 232 26.36 23.18 2.11
N PRO A 233 27.11 24.29 2.20
CA PRO A 233 26.61 25.51 2.82
C PRO A 233 25.44 26.08 2.03
N LEU A 234 24.61 26.91 2.67
CA LEU A 234 23.60 27.66 1.94
C LEU A 234 24.26 28.64 0.95
N PRO A 235 23.73 28.76 -0.29
CA PRO A 235 24.18 29.75 -1.25
C PRO A 235 24.17 31.16 -0.63
N LYS A 236 25.15 31.99 -0.97
CA LYS A 236 25.30 33.34 -0.40
C LYS A 236 24.10 34.23 -0.72
N GLU A 237 23.46 33.95 -1.84
CA GLU A 237 22.27 34.61 -2.38
C GLU A 237 21.01 34.26 -1.57
N ALA A 238 20.96 33.04 -1.01
CA ALA A 238 19.86 32.55 -0.18
C ALA A 238 20.05 32.84 1.33
N ALA A 239 21.27 33.18 1.75
CA ALA A 239 21.67 33.23 3.15
C ALA A 239 21.64 34.65 3.75
N ALA A 240 20.61 34.96 4.55
CA ALA A 240 20.69 36.02 5.57
C ALA A 240 21.44 35.57 6.85
N SER A 241 21.86 34.30 6.92
CA SER A 241 22.44 33.61 8.08
C SER A 241 23.32 32.42 7.68
N SER A 242 24.23 31.97 8.56
CA SER A 242 24.94 30.69 8.42
C SER A 242 23.95 29.51 8.40
N GLY A 243 24.26 28.48 7.60
CA GLY A 243 23.43 27.29 7.50
C GLY A 243 23.97 26.29 6.48
N SER A 244 23.32 25.14 6.39
CA SER A 244 23.63 24.08 5.45
C SER A 244 22.39 23.59 4.71
N MET A 245 22.63 22.98 3.57
CA MET A 245 21.65 22.30 2.76
C MET A 245 22.13 20.88 2.52
N ARG A 246 21.26 19.92 2.81
CA ARG A 246 21.47 18.50 2.53
C ARG A 246 20.43 18.04 1.54
N MET A 247 20.87 17.49 0.42
CA MET A 247 20.03 17.11 -0.71
C MET A 247 20.27 15.65 -1.08
N VAL A 248 19.20 14.92 -1.36
CA VAL A 248 19.22 13.57 -1.90
C VAL A 248 18.42 13.58 -3.20
N THR A 249 19.10 13.39 -4.34
CA THR A 249 18.47 13.29 -5.66
C THR A 249 18.49 11.84 -6.10
N SER A 250 17.41 11.35 -6.69
CA SER A 250 17.43 10.08 -7.42
C SER A 250 16.68 10.13 -8.74
N ILE A 251 17.15 9.33 -9.70
CA ILE A 251 16.57 9.18 -11.04
C ILE A 251 16.34 7.70 -11.26
N TYR A 252 15.14 7.35 -11.72
CA TYR A 252 14.75 6.00 -12.10
C TYR A 252 13.99 6.01 -13.44
N PRO A 253 13.95 4.89 -14.17
CA PRO A 253 13.17 4.78 -15.40
C PRO A 253 11.68 5.03 -15.16
N GLU A 254 10.93 5.35 -16.22
CA GLU A 254 9.50 5.67 -16.11
C GLU A 254 8.64 4.54 -15.52
N ASP A 255 9.02 3.29 -15.78
CA ASP A 255 8.32 2.06 -15.38
C ASP A 255 8.75 1.57 -13.99
N TRP A 256 9.60 2.32 -13.29
CA TRP A 256 10.03 2.01 -11.94
C TRP A 256 8.82 1.91 -11.00
N MET A 257 8.48 0.68 -10.64
CA MET A 257 7.27 0.36 -9.87
C MET A 257 7.30 0.91 -8.43
N PHE A 258 8.48 1.25 -7.94
CA PHE A 258 8.68 1.60 -6.54
C PHE A 258 8.76 3.12 -6.37
N GLY A 259 7.72 3.77 -5.83
CA GLY A 259 7.88 5.16 -5.39
C GLY A 259 9.07 5.28 -4.43
N GLN A 260 9.99 6.22 -4.63
CA GLN A 260 11.08 6.42 -3.69
C GLN A 260 10.56 7.18 -2.46
N ASP A 261 10.38 6.44 -1.37
CA ASP A 261 9.99 7.02 -0.09
C ASP A 261 11.21 7.10 0.84
N LEU A 262 11.93 8.23 0.74
CA LEU A 262 13.10 8.49 1.57
C LEU A 262 12.73 8.62 3.06
N GLU A 263 11.50 9.02 3.38
CA GLU A 263 11.04 9.12 4.77
C GLU A 263 10.82 7.73 5.36
N PHE A 264 10.23 6.80 4.60
CA PHE A 264 10.16 5.38 4.94
C PHE A 264 11.57 4.82 5.14
N LEU A 265 12.47 4.98 4.16
CA LEU A 265 13.84 4.44 4.24
C LEU A 265 14.63 4.98 5.45
N ARG A 266 14.39 6.23 5.83
CA ARG A 266 14.98 6.85 7.02
C ARG A 266 14.52 6.19 8.32
N ARG A 267 13.29 5.70 8.38
CA ARG A 267 12.66 5.10 9.56
C ARG A 267 12.54 3.58 9.49
N ALA A 268 13.06 2.96 8.44
CA ALA A 268 12.97 1.52 8.22
C ALA A 268 13.77 0.75 9.29
N ASP A 269 13.10 0.45 10.40
CA ASP A 269 13.60 -0.43 11.45
C ASP A 269 13.40 -1.91 11.08
N PRO A 270 14.19 -2.83 11.66
CA PRO A 270 14.02 -4.25 11.40
C PRO A 270 12.61 -4.73 11.75
N ILE A 271 11.95 -5.39 10.80
CA ILE A 271 10.58 -5.89 10.97
C ILE A 271 10.68 -7.31 11.51
N SER A 272 10.10 -7.57 12.68
CA SER A 272 10.03 -8.93 13.23
C SER A 272 8.99 -9.74 12.43
N MET A 273 9.36 -10.95 12.05
CA MET A 273 8.49 -11.86 11.33
C MET A 273 8.34 -13.16 12.13
N SER A 274 7.12 -13.69 12.14
CA SER A 274 6.83 -15.00 12.70
C SER A 274 7.22 -16.09 11.71
N ASN A 275 7.39 -17.30 12.24
CA ASN A 275 7.41 -18.51 11.42
C ASN A 275 6.07 -18.64 10.66
N THR A 276 6.12 -18.91 9.36
CA THR A 276 4.93 -19.12 8.53
C THR A 276 4.75 -20.61 8.27
N ASP A 277 3.57 -21.16 8.55
CA ASP A 277 3.25 -22.54 8.19
C ASP A 277 2.66 -22.56 6.77
N PHE A 278 3.43 -23.03 5.79
CA PHE A 278 2.98 -23.10 4.40
C PHE A 278 2.00 -24.25 4.13
N SER A 279 1.80 -25.18 5.07
CA SER A 279 0.90 -26.33 4.87
C SER A 279 -0.58 -25.94 4.89
N GLU A 280 -0.92 -24.79 5.46
CA GLU A 280 -2.27 -24.21 5.44
C GLU A 280 -2.50 -23.27 4.23
N GLU A 281 -1.45 -22.90 3.50
CA GLU A 281 -1.47 -21.82 2.47
C GLU A 281 -1.49 -22.31 1.01
N ALA A 282 -1.49 -23.61 0.73
CA ALA A 282 -1.52 -24.13 -0.64
C ALA A 282 -2.96 -24.52 -1.05
N PRO A 283 -3.77 -23.61 -1.61
CA PRO A 283 -5.03 -23.98 -2.21
C PRO A 283 -4.78 -24.91 -3.41
N ASP A 284 -5.62 -25.93 -3.57
CA ASP A 284 -5.46 -26.94 -4.62
C ASP A 284 -5.67 -26.37 -6.05
N ASP A 285 -6.36 -25.23 -6.20
CA ASP A 285 -6.72 -24.64 -7.51
C ASP A 285 -6.62 -23.10 -7.55
N ASP A 286 -6.16 -22.58 -8.69
CA ASP A 286 -6.18 -21.14 -9.03
C ASP A 286 -7.60 -20.57 -9.03
N ALA A 287 -7.74 -19.26 -8.79
CA ALA A 287 -9.04 -18.59 -8.91
C ALA A 287 -9.52 -18.58 -10.37
N THR A 288 -10.82 -18.67 -10.57
CA THR A 288 -11.45 -18.48 -11.89
C THR A 288 -11.52 -17.00 -12.26
N ASP A 289 -11.66 -16.68 -13.55
CA ASP A 289 -11.82 -15.29 -14.00
C ASP A 289 -13.07 -14.61 -13.42
N ALA A 290 -14.13 -15.38 -13.15
CA ALA A 290 -15.35 -14.87 -12.54
C ALA A 290 -15.12 -14.43 -11.08
N GLU A 291 -14.27 -15.15 -10.34
CA GLU A 291 -13.86 -14.79 -8.98
C GLU A 291 -12.92 -13.59 -9.00
N VAL A 292 -11.85 -13.64 -9.82
CA VAL A 292 -10.85 -12.56 -9.93
C VAL A 292 -11.48 -11.24 -10.36
N PHE A 293 -12.43 -11.30 -11.28
CA PHE A 293 -13.10 -10.14 -11.84
C PHE A 293 -14.58 -10.04 -11.42
N ALA A 294 -14.91 -10.37 -10.17
CA ALA A 294 -16.28 -10.31 -9.66
C ALA A 294 -16.89 -8.88 -9.73
N ASN A 295 -16.06 -7.85 -9.58
CA ASN A 295 -16.48 -6.46 -9.64
C ASN A 295 -16.35 -5.89 -11.07
N ASN A 296 -17.31 -5.05 -11.46
CA ASN A 296 -17.23 -4.20 -12.67
C ASN A 296 -16.68 -2.80 -12.36
N ALA A 297 -16.58 -2.47 -11.07
CA ALA A 297 -16.18 -1.16 -10.60
C ALA A 297 -14.99 -1.26 -9.64
N GLY A 298 -14.19 -0.20 -9.63
CA GLY A 298 -13.11 0.02 -8.68
C GLY A 298 -13.24 1.38 -8.00
N LYS A 299 -12.32 1.68 -7.07
CA LYS A 299 -12.31 2.92 -6.30
C LYS A 299 -11.16 3.82 -6.75
N ILE A 300 -11.45 5.12 -6.87
CA ILE A 300 -10.44 6.17 -6.96
C ILE A 300 -10.18 6.69 -5.54
N LEU A 301 -8.92 6.62 -5.11
CA LEU A 301 -8.45 7.18 -3.85
C LEU A 301 -7.63 8.44 -4.12
N PHE A 302 -7.98 9.53 -3.43
CA PHE A 302 -7.17 10.73 -3.41
C PHE A 302 -6.48 10.82 -2.05
N TYR A 303 -5.19 10.50 -2.00
CA TYR A 303 -4.40 10.58 -0.78
C TYR A 303 -3.07 11.28 -1.05
N ASP A 304 -2.75 12.27 -0.21
CA ASP A 304 -1.48 13.01 -0.27
C ASP A 304 -1.12 13.55 -1.67
N GLY A 305 -2.14 13.91 -2.46
CA GLY A 305 -1.94 14.41 -3.82
C GLY A 305 -1.59 13.38 -4.86
N ARG A 306 -1.95 12.13 -4.60
CA ARG A 306 -1.89 11.04 -5.57
C ARG A 306 -3.29 10.54 -5.82
N MET A 307 -3.54 10.19 -7.08
CA MET A 307 -4.75 9.51 -7.49
C MET A 307 -4.40 8.04 -7.64
N THR A 308 -5.01 7.18 -6.84
CA THR A 308 -4.74 5.74 -6.86
C THR A 308 -6.01 5.01 -7.30
N LEU A 309 -5.91 4.17 -8.32
CA LEU A 309 -6.96 3.21 -8.65
C LEU A 309 -6.80 2.00 -7.74
N SER A 310 -7.90 1.56 -7.12
CA SER A 310 -7.94 0.41 -6.24
C SER A 310 -9.03 -0.54 -6.70
N TYR A 311 -8.66 -1.80 -6.93
CA TYR A 311 -9.56 -2.88 -7.27
C TYR A 311 -9.47 -4.00 -6.24
N SER A 312 -10.58 -4.27 -5.57
CA SER A 312 -10.72 -5.39 -4.63
C SER A 312 -11.07 -6.66 -5.41
N HIS A 313 -10.40 -7.77 -5.08
CA HIS A 313 -10.70 -9.12 -5.56
C HIS A 313 -11.38 -9.91 -4.42
N PRO A 314 -12.71 -9.80 -4.26
CA PRO A 314 -13.38 -10.32 -3.07
C PRO A 314 -13.30 -11.84 -3.00
N GLY A 315 -12.87 -12.38 -1.84
CA GLY A 315 -12.76 -13.82 -1.63
C GLY A 315 -11.63 -14.51 -2.41
N VAL A 316 -10.73 -13.73 -3.01
CA VAL A 316 -9.55 -14.24 -3.72
C VAL A 316 -8.30 -13.86 -2.94
N ASP A 317 -7.55 -14.88 -2.51
CA ASP A 317 -6.24 -14.71 -1.90
C ASP A 317 -5.17 -14.42 -2.95
N PHE A 318 -4.07 -13.79 -2.53
CA PHE A 318 -2.98 -13.36 -3.41
C PHE A 318 -2.42 -14.52 -4.24
N GLU A 319 -2.25 -15.69 -3.63
CA GLU A 319 -1.66 -16.88 -4.24
C GLU A 319 -2.49 -17.48 -5.37
N ARG A 320 -3.82 -17.26 -5.38
CA ARG A 320 -4.74 -17.79 -6.39
C ARG A 320 -5.01 -16.81 -7.52
N LEU A 321 -4.63 -15.55 -7.34
CA LEU A 321 -5.01 -14.44 -8.21
C LEU A 321 -4.28 -14.47 -9.56
N GLY A 322 -3.03 -14.94 -9.58
CA GLY A 322 -2.13 -14.69 -10.70
C GLY A 322 -1.47 -13.30 -10.61
N SER A 323 -0.91 -12.82 -11.72
CA SER A 323 -0.38 -11.44 -11.81
C SER A 323 -1.37 -10.54 -12.53
N ILE A 324 -1.64 -9.36 -11.97
CA ILE A 324 -2.50 -8.35 -12.60
C ILE A 324 -1.62 -7.24 -13.19
N LYS A 325 -1.86 -6.89 -14.46
CA LYS A 325 -1.33 -5.69 -15.11
C LYS A 325 -2.49 -4.76 -15.47
N ILE A 326 -2.22 -3.47 -15.59
CA ILE A 326 -3.21 -2.45 -15.96
C ILE A 326 -2.77 -1.80 -17.27
N LYS A 327 -3.71 -1.53 -18.16
CA LYS A 327 -3.50 -0.81 -19.42
C LYS A 327 -4.71 0.03 -19.82
N ASP A 328 -4.57 0.79 -20.91
CA ASP A 328 -5.65 1.54 -21.56
C ASP A 328 -6.42 2.46 -20.58
N VAL A 329 -5.68 3.15 -19.71
CA VAL A 329 -6.26 4.09 -18.73
C VAL A 329 -6.84 5.30 -19.45
N GLN A 330 -8.13 5.56 -19.25
CA GLN A 330 -8.86 6.68 -19.84
C GLN A 330 -9.68 7.43 -18.80
N VAL A 331 -9.56 8.76 -18.79
CA VAL A 331 -10.39 9.62 -17.95
C VAL A 331 -11.73 9.87 -18.61
N LYS A 332 -12.83 9.73 -17.87
CA LYS A 332 -14.19 9.91 -18.38
C LYS A 332 -14.89 11.10 -17.73
N GLY A 333 -15.54 11.91 -18.56
CA GLY A 333 -16.36 13.05 -18.13
C GLY A 333 -17.82 12.67 -17.80
N LYS A 334 -18.69 13.68 -17.70
CA LYS A 334 -20.08 13.52 -17.24
C LYS A 334 -21.00 12.83 -18.25
N ASP A 335 -20.72 12.95 -19.53
CA ASP A 335 -21.50 12.34 -20.61
C ASP A 335 -20.88 11.01 -21.10
N GLY A 336 -19.86 10.50 -20.39
CA GLY A 336 -19.10 9.30 -20.75
C GLY A 336 -18.06 9.53 -21.86
N GLU A 337 -17.83 10.77 -22.25
CA GLU A 337 -16.78 11.18 -23.17
C GLU A 337 -15.40 10.95 -22.54
N THR A 338 -14.44 10.52 -23.36
CA THR A 338 -13.03 10.46 -22.94
C THR A 338 -12.45 11.87 -22.92
N LEU A 339 -11.95 12.28 -21.76
CA LEU A 339 -11.24 13.56 -21.58
C LEU A 339 -9.82 13.43 -22.13
N ASP A 340 -9.31 14.52 -22.71
CA ASP A 340 -7.96 14.60 -23.29
C ASP A 340 -6.91 14.82 -22.18
N VAL A 341 -6.77 13.84 -21.29
CA VAL A 341 -5.81 13.87 -20.18
C VAL A 341 -4.91 12.64 -20.29
N ASP A 342 -3.66 12.87 -20.66
CA ASP A 342 -2.64 11.83 -20.66
C ASP A 342 -2.34 11.41 -19.22
N MET A 343 -2.32 10.10 -18.96
CA MET A 343 -2.06 9.53 -17.64
C MET A 343 -0.82 8.66 -17.70
N HIS A 344 0.13 8.92 -16.81
CA HIS A 344 1.20 7.97 -16.48
C HIS A 344 0.77 7.10 -15.30
N TYR A 345 1.16 5.83 -15.31
CA TYR A 345 0.90 4.92 -14.19
C TYR A 345 2.05 3.94 -14.02
N ASN A 346 2.35 3.61 -12.77
CA ASN A 346 3.47 2.75 -12.42
C ASN A 346 2.96 1.32 -12.17
N GLY A 347 2.95 0.48 -13.21
CA GLY A 347 2.56 -0.92 -13.10
C GLY A 347 1.27 -1.15 -12.30
N ALA A 348 1.15 -2.33 -11.68
CA ALA A 348 0.11 -2.60 -10.70
C ALA A 348 0.72 -3.37 -9.52
N LEU A 349 0.39 -2.94 -8.30
CA LEU A 349 0.80 -3.62 -7.07
C LEU A 349 -0.38 -4.38 -6.51
N THR A 350 -0.20 -5.67 -6.22
CA THR A 350 -1.21 -6.47 -5.54
C THR A 350 -0.75 -6.81 -4.13
N TYR A 351 -1.62 -6.64 -3.13
CA TYR A 351 -1.36 -7.00 -1.74
C TYR A 351 -2.61 -7.57 -1.06
N THR A 352 -2.43 -8.35 0.02
CA THR A 352 -3.53 -8.79 0.88
C THR A 352 -3.98 -7.65 1.80
N ALA A 353 -5.23 -7.22 1.68
CA ALA A 353 -5.77 -6.13 2.47
C ALA A 353 -5.90 -6.52 3.96
N MET A 354 -5.39 -5.66 4.84
CA MET A 354 -5.30 -5.93 6.29
C MET A 354 -6.67 -6.08 6.99
N THR A 355 -7.75 -5.59 6.39
CA THR A 355 -9.06 -5.49 7.05
C THR A 355 -10.00 -6.66 6.75
N ASN A 356 -9.84 -7.30 5.59
CA ASN A 356 -10.76 -8.33 5.08
C ASN A 356 -10.05 -9.52 4.43
N ASN A 357 -8.70 -9.56 4.45
CA ASN A 357 -7.86 -10.58 3.81
C ASN A 357 -8.05 -10.75 2.30
N ASN A 358 -8.79 -9.87 1.62
CA ASN A 358 -8.93 -9.95 0.16
C ASN A 358 -7.65 -9.46 -0.52
N ALA A 359 -7.27 -10.07 -1.65
CA ALA A 359 -6.29 -9.47 -2.53
C ALA A 359 -6.83 -8.15 -3.10
N THR A 360 -5.99 -7.12 -3.11
CA THR A 360 -6.30 -5.79 -3.64
C THR A 360 -5.21 -5.36 -4.60
N THR A 361 -5.59 -5.01 -5.82
CA THR A 361 -4.70 -4.44 -6.83
C THR A 361 -4.81 -2.91 -6.80
N VAL A 362 -3.68 -2.23 -6.74
CA VAL A 362 -3.60 -0.77 -6.79
C VAL A 362 -2.63 -0.28 -7.86
N THR A 363 -2.90 0.89 -8.43
CA THR A 363 -1.94 1.63 -9.26
C THR A 363 -2.07 3.13 -9.02
N ASP A 364 -0.94 3.82 -8.94
CA ASP A 364 -0.89 5.27 -8.85
C ASP A 364 -0.95 5.87 -10.25
N LEU A 365 -1.80 6.89 -10.43
CA LEU A 365 -1.97 7.66 -11.64
C LEU A 365 -1.38 9.06 -11.47
N TYR A 366 -0.66 9.50 -12.50
CA TYR A 366 -0.05 10.81 -12.59
C TYR A 366 -0.57 11.52 -13.85
N PRO A 367 -1.46 12.53 -13.69
CA PRO A 367 -1.92 13.33 -14.81
C PRO A 367 -0.76 14.11 -15.42
N LEU A 368 -0.53 13.92 -16.72
CA LEU A 368 0.55 14.54 -17.44
C LEU A 368 0.11 15.85 -18.09
N GLY A 369 1.03 16.82 -18.12
CA GLY A 369 0.84 18.13 -18.70
C GLY A 369 0.55 19.23 -17.68
N TRP A 370 0.55 20.46 -18.17
CA TRP A 370 0.40 21.68 -17.38
C TRP A 370 -0.86 22.47 -17.71
N LYS A 371 -1.32 22.35 -18.96
CA LYS A 371 -2.39 23.15 -19.55
C LYS A 371 -3.69 22.36 -19.56
N ASN A 372 -4.77 22.98 -19.14
CA ASN A 372 -6.15 22.43 -19.10
C ASN A 372 -6.36 21.18 -18.22
N VAL A 373 -5.31 20.42 -17.86
CA VAL A 373 -5.38 19.22 -17.01
C VAL A 373 -6.25 19.44 -15.78
N VAL A 374 -6.12 20.59 -15.12
CA VAL A 374 -6.92 20.94 -13.94
C VAL A 374 -8.40 21.06 -14.26
N ASP A 375 -8.75 21.76 -15.34
CA ASP A 375 -10.14 21.98 -15.76
C ASP A 375 -10.76 20.68 -16.30
N ASP A 376 -9.96 19.82 -16.92
CA ASP A 376 -10.40 18.51 -17.39
C ASP A 376 -10.61 17.53 -16.22
N LEU A 377 -9.71 17.52 -15.23
CA LEU A 377 -9.88 16.73 -14.00
C LEU A 377 -11.06 17.20 -13.14
N GLU A 378 -11.43 18.49 -13.18
CA GLU A 378 -12.67 18.97 -12.53
C GLU A 378 -13.94 18.44 -13.21
N GLN A 379 -13.84 17.99 -14.47
CA GLN A 379 -14.94 17.37 -15.21
C GLN A 379 -14.95 15.84 -15.08
N MET A 380 -13.89 15.25 -14.52
CA MET A 380 -13.78 13.81 -14.33
C MET A 380 -14.89 13.28 -13.43
N VAL A 381 -15.51 12.20 -13.89
CA VAL A 381 -16.50 11.42 -13.11
C VAL A 381 -15.98 10.03 -12.81
N SER A 382 -15.18 9.46 -13.70
CA SER A 382 -14.60 8.13 -13.53
C SER A 382 -13.33 7.97 -14.33
N VAL A 383 -12.60 6.89 -14.03
CA VAL A 383 -11.47 6.42 -14.82
C VAL A 383 -11.79 5.02 -15.31
N GLU A 384 -11.66 4.76 -16.60
CA GLU A 384 -11.79 3.44 -17.18
C GLU A 384 -10.38 2.85 -17.37
N ALA A 385 -10.16 1.60 -16.98
CA ALA A 385 -8.89 0.91 -17.25
C ALA A 385 -9.13 -0.59 -17.50
N THR A 386 -8.28 -1.20 -18.31
CA THR A 386 -8.33 -2.64 -18.56
C THR A 386 -7.35 -3.36 -17.65
N LEU A 387 -7.86 -4.29 -16.85
CA LEU A 387 -7.05 -5.17 -16.03
C LEU A 387 -6.81 -6.45 -16.80
N GLU A 388 -5.54 -6.83 -16.96
CA GLU A 388 -5.11 -8.06 -17.59
C GLU A 388 -4.57 -9.02 -16.54
N ARG A 389 -5.03 -10.27 -16.58
CA ARG A 389 -4.58 -11.34 -15.70
C ARG A 389 -3.59 -12.23 -16.42
N TYR A 390 -2.50 -12.56 -15.75
CA TYR A 390 -1.40 -13.40 -16.23
C TYR A 390 -1.15 -14.57 -15.27
N VAL A 391 -0.56 -15.65 -15.78
CA VAL A 391 -0.18 -16.81 -14.98
C VAL A 391 0.90 -16.42 -13.96
N ALA A 392 0.68 -16.81 -12.70
CA ALA A 392 1.67 -16.82 -11.63
C ALA A 392 1.79 -18.23 -11.07
N THR A 393 2.98 -18.59 -10.63
CA THR A 393 3.26 -19.87 -9.98
C THR A 393 3.90 -19.60 -8.63
N HIS A 394 3.47 -20.36 -7.63
CA HIS A 394 3.99 -20.29 -6.26
C HIS A 394 4.41 -21.68 -5.82
N GLU A 395 5.66 -21.82 -5.42
CA GLU A 395 6.25 -23.11 -5.04
C GLU A 395 6.89 -23.00 -3.66
N VAL A 396 6.58 -23.95 -2.77
CA VAL A 396 7.31 -24.11 -1.52
C VAL A 396 8.53 -24.98 -1.79
N ILE A 397 9.70 -24.49 -1.43
CA ILE A 397 10.98 -25.14 -1.68
C ILE A 397 11.70 -25.47 -0.37
N ASP A 398 12.26 -26.67 -0.30
CA ASP A 398 13.21 -27.03 0.75
C ASP A 398 14.55 -26.32 0.52
N PHE A 399 14.95 -25.50 1.49
CA PHE A 399 16.21 -24.78 1.48
C PHE A 399 17.16 -25.33 2.56
N PRO A 400 18.34 -25.87 2.20
CA PRO A 400 19.23 -26.51 3.14
C PRO A 400 19.89 -25.51 4.09
N ILE A 401 19.97 -25.84 5.39
CA ILE A 401 20.74 -25.08 6.36
C ILE A 401 22.14 -25.70 6.51
N ASP A 402 23.16 -24.99 6.02
CA ASP A 402 24.57 -25.36 6.20
C ASP A 402 25.27 -24.29 7.06
N LYS A 403 26.11 -24.75 7.98
CA LYS A 403 26.94 -23.89 8.85
C LYS A 403 27.95 -23.06 8.07
N GLU A 404 28.37 -23.53 6.89
CA GLU A 404 29.27 -22.78 6.00
C GLU A 404 28.50 -21.83 5.05
N GLY A 405 27.16 -21.91 5.05
CA GLY A 405 26.28 -21.18 4.16
C GLY A 405 25.76 -22.02 2.99
N SER A 406 24.61 -21.59 2.45
CA SER A 406 23.86 -22.29 1.39
C SER A 406 23.37 -21.31 0.34
N SER A 407 23.12 -21.76 -0.88
CA SER A 407 22.47 -20.93 -1.91
C SER A 407 21.63 -21.74 -2.86
N ILE A 408 20.48 -21.20 -3.27
CA ILE A 408 19.65 -21.71 -4.36
C ILE A 408 19.37 -20.60 -5.36
N ALA A 409 19.21 -20.96 -6.64
CA ALA A 409 18.85 -20.04 -7.70
C ALA A 409 17.76 -20.66 -8.60
N MET A 410 16.70 -19.90 -8.88
CA MET A 410 15.55 -20.31 -9.69
C MET A 410 15.11 -19.13 -10.55
N GLU A 411 14.98 -19.33 -11.87
CA GLU A 411 14.60 -18.27 -12.83
C GLU A 411 15.37 -16.94 -12.64
N GLY A 412 16.67 -17.05 -12.32
CA GLY A 412 17.55 -15.90 -12.06
C GLY A 412 17.45 -15.31 -10.64
N ALA A 413 16.35 -15.51 -9.93
CA ALA A 413 16.22 -15.17 -8.52
C ALA A 413 17.13 -16.04 -7.66
N LYS A 414 17.63 -15.51 -6.54
CA LYS A 414 18.58 -16.18 -5.66
C LYS A 414 18.24 -15.99 -4.19
N ALA A 415 18.37 -17.06 -3.42
CA ALA A 415 18.37 -17.02 -1.97
C ALA A 415 19.74 -17.54 -1.48
N THR A 416 20.47 -16.73 -0.71
CA THR A 416 21.81 -17.03 -0.23
C THR A 416 21.88 -16.87 1.28
N LEU A 417 22.10 -17.97 1.99
CA LEU A 417 22.30 -18.02 3.43
C LEU A 417 23.77 -17.84 3.76
N VAL A 418 24.07 -16.88 4.62
CA VAL A 418 25.41 -16.56 5.09
C VAL A 418 25.45 -16.76 6.61
N PRO A 419 26.37 -17.58 7.15
CA PRO A 419 26.52 -17.73 8.60
C PRO A 419 27.00 -16.43 9.23
N THR A 420 26.55 -16.16 10.45
CA THR A 420 27.06 -15.04 11.24
C THR A 420 28.15 -15.51 12.21
N GLY A 421 28.65 -14.61 13.07
CA GLY A 421 29.54 -14.99 14.17
C GLY A 421 28.87 -15.83 15.27
N ASP A 422 27.54 -15.94 15.26
CA ASP A 422 26.75 -16.81 16.14
C ASP A 422 26.30 -18.04 15.36
N GLU A 423 26.59 -19.24 15.88
CA GLU A 423 26.27 -20.53 15.24
C GLU A 423 24.77 -20.76 15.04
N ARG A 424 23.90 -19.96 15.69
CA ARG A 424 22.44 -20.08 15.61
C ARG A 424 21.76 -18.91 14.91
N VAL A 425 22.54 -18.01 14.30
CA VAL A 425 22.02 -16.85 13.59
C VAL A 425 22.62 -16.80 12.19
N PHE A 426 21.77 -16.62 11.20
CA PHE A 426 22.14 -16.59 9.78
C PHE A 426 21.53 -15.37 9.10
N GLU A 427 22.17 -14.89 8.03
CA GLU A 427 21.64 -13.87 7.13
C GLU A 427 21.22 -14.52 5.81
N LEU A 428 19.93 -14.52 5.52
CA LEU A 428 19.37 -14.97 4.25
C LEU A 428 19.16 -13.75 3.33
N LYS A 429 19.99 -13.64 2.30
CA LYS A 429 19.94 -12.58 1.29
C LYS A 429 19.07 -13.03 0.13
N LEU A 430 18.07 -12.21 -0.21
CA LEU A 430 17.12 -12.50 -1.28
C LEU A 430 17.39 -11.53 -2.44
N THR A 431 17.58 -12.07 -3.63
CA THR A 431 17.74 -11.29 -4.87
C THR A 431 16.64 -11.70 -5.84
N SER A 432 15.83 -10.72 -6.26
CA SER A 432 14.76 -10.91 -7.23
C SER A 432 15.19 -10.55 -8.66
N THR A 433 14.44 -11.05 -9.63
CA THR A 433 14.35 -10.50 -10.98
C THR A 433 13.04 -9.73 -11.13
N GLU A 434 12.74 -9.24 -12.33
CA GLU A 434 11.45 -8.59 -12.63
C GLU A 434 10.26 -9.56 -12.51
N THR A 435 10.48 -10.84 -12.84
CA THR A 435 9.41 -11.85 -12.93
C THR A 435 9.50 -12.94 -11.87
N ALA A 436 10.60 -13.05 -11.11
CA ALA A 436 10.80 -14.13 -10.15
C ALA A 436 11.43 -13.64 -8.84
N TYR A 437 10.96 -14.15 -7.71
CA TYR A 437 11.49 -13.80 -6.39
C TYR A 437 11.20 -14.86 -5.33
N PHE A 438 12.03 -14.88 -4.28
CA PHE A 438 11.73 -15.58 -3.04
C PHE A 438 10.99 -14.62 -2.11
N ASN A 439 9.88 -15.06 -1.54
CA ASN A 439 9.11 -14.30 -0.56
C ASN A 439 9.91 -14.13 0.74
N THR A 440 9.47 -13.18 1.55
CA THR A 440 10.07 -12.91 2.85
C THR A 440 9.57 -13.86 3.93
N GLN A 441 8.46 -14.57 3.73
CA GLN A 441 7.97 -15.61 4.63
C GLN A 441 8.91 -16.82 4.65
N VAL A 442 9.12 -17.41 5.82
CA VAL A 442 10.00 -18.56 6.05
C VAL A 442 9.36 -19.51 7.04
N ASN A 443 9.43 -20.82 6.77
CA ASN A 443 9.06 -21.87 7.72
C ASN A 443 10.30 -22.57 8.29
N GLY A 444 10.20 -23.15 9.47
CA GLY A 444 11.27 -23.89 10.14
C GLY A 444 12.24 -23.02 10.95
N VAL A 445 11.87 -21.79 11.30
CA VAL A 445 12.71 -20.87 12.09
C VAL A 445 12.08 -20.55 13.45
N SER A 446 12.91 -20.27 14.47
CA SER A 446 12.38 -19.82 15.77
C SER A 446 12.04 -18.33 15.76
N GLY A 447 12.64 -17.57 14.86
CA GLY A 447 12.30 -16.17 14.60
C GLY A 447 13.06 -15.63 13.40
N ALA A 448 12.47 -14.65 12.73
CA ALA A 448 13.11 -13.94 11.62
C ALA A 448 12.95 -12.43 11.77
N SER A 449 13.92 -11.67 11.26
CA SER A 449 13.84 -10.22 11.18
C SER A 449 14.25 -9.71 9.81
N LEU A 450 13.33 -9.04 9.11
CA LEU A 450 13.59 -8.42 7.82
C LEU A 450 14.30 -7.09 8.00
N LYS A 451 15.36 -6.88 7.23
CA LYS A 451 16.14 -5.64 7.20
C LYS A 451 16.27 -5.17 5.75
N TYR A 452 16.04 -3.88 5.53
CA TYR A 452 16.42 -3.22 4.30
C TYR A 452 17.92 -2.94 4.31
N ASP A 453 18.62 -3.43 3.29
CA ASP A 453 20.07 -3.39 3.23
C ASP A 453 20.58 -1.95 3.07
N LYS A 454 21.71 -1.69 3.74
CA LYS A 454 22.46 -0.44 3.65
C LYS A 454 23.67 -0.63 2.74
N ASP A 455 24.07 0.41 2.02
CA ASP A 455 25.34 0.38 1.31
C ASP A 455 26.52 0.44 2.30
N THR A 456 27.23 -0.68 2.41
CA THR A 456 28.39 -0.84 3.32
C THR A 456 29.61 0.00 2.94
N LYS A 457 29.63 0.56 1.72
CA LYS A 457 30.70 1.45 1.23
C LYS A 457 30.38 2.94 1.43
N ALA A 458 29.18 3.28 1.89
CA ALA A 458 28.79 4.66 2.11
C ALA A 458 29.69 5.30 3.18
N PRO A 459 30.15 6.56 2.97
CA PRO A 459 30.89 7.31 3.97
C PRO A 459 30.12 7.45 5.29
N SER A 460 30.82 7.59 6.42
CA SER A 460 30.20 7.69 7.74
C SER A 460 29.32 8.93 7.96
N TRP A 461 29.39 9.92 7.07
CA TRP A 461 28.53 11.11 7.11
C TRP A 461 27.19 10.90 6.39
N ILE A 462 27.03 9.79 5.66
CA ILE A 462 25.76 9.36 5.06
C ILE A 462 24.90 8.72 6.14
N SER A 463 23.64 9.13 6.19
CA SER A 463 22.67 8.56 7.14
C SER A 463 22.20 7.18 6.70
N ASP A 464 21.62 6.43 7.62
CA ASP A 464 21.08 5.09 7.34
C ASP A 464 20.04 5.08 6.22
N GLY A 465 19.14 6.07 6.17
CA GLY A 465 18.11 6.17 5.13
C GLY A 465 18.70 6.43 3.74
N GLU A 466 19.67 7.33 3.66
CA GLU A 466 20.41 7.62 2.43
C GLU A 466 21.25 6.43 1.97
N SER A 467 21.88 5.71 2.90
CA SER A 467 22.63 4.49 2.61
C SER A 467 21.74 3.38 2.03
N ARG A 468 20.47 3.29 2.46
CA ARG A 468 19.49 2.38 1.85
C ARG A 468 19.09 2.83 0.45
N ALA A 469 18.86 4.13 0.23
CA ALA A 469 18.58 4.66 -1.11
C ALA A 469 19.72 4.34 -2.09
N LEU A 470 20.98 4.50 -1.67
CA LEU A 470 22.16 4.13 -2.45
C LEU A 470 22.22 2.62 -2.76
N ALA A 471 21.79 1.78 -1.82
CA ALA A 471 21.70 0.33 -2.03
C ALA A 471 20.62 -0.01 -3.08
N VAL A 472 19.47 0.67 -3.05
CA VAL A 472 18.39 0.55 -4.03
C VAL A 472 18.89 0.89 -5.44
N THR A 473 19.60 2.01 -5.60
CA THR A 473 20.17 2.42 -6.90
C THR A 473 21.03 1.32 -7.52
N LYS A 474 21.90 0.71 -6.72
CA LYS A 474 22.83 -0.33 -7.18
C LYS A 474 22.09 -1.62 -7.53
N ALA A 475 21.17 -2.04 -6.66
CA ALA A 475 20.48 -3.31 -6.81
C ALA A 475 19.42 -3.28 -7.92
N GLY A 476 18.69 -2.16 -8.06
CA GLY A 476 17.57 -2.05 -9.01
C GLY A 476 16.27 -2.64 -8.46
N ASN A 477 16.20 -2.78 -7.13
CA ASN A 477 15.03 -3.16 -6.34
C ASN A 477 15.29 -2.68 -4.90
N TYR A 478 14.38 -2.98 -3.96
CA TYR A 478 14.68 -2.84 -2.53
C TYR A 478 15.45 -4.06 -2.03
N PRO A 479 16.78 -3.98 -1.82
CA PRO A 479 17.53 -5.11 -1.31
C PRO A 479 17.14 -5.39 0.15
N VAL A 480 16.84 -6.65 0.43
CA VAL A 480 16.44 -7.10 1.76
C VAL A 480 17.25 -8.31 2.21
N THR A 481 17.56 -8.33 3.50
CA THR A 481 18.17 -9.47 4.19
C THR A 481 17.29 -9.89 5.35
N LEU A 482 17.01 -11.19 5.46
CA LEU A 482 16.37 -11.78 6.63
C LEU A 482 17.44 -12.28 7.60
N GLN A 483 17.39 -11.82 8.84
CA GLN A 483 18.15 -12.43 9.92
C GLN A 483 17.33 -13.56 10.53
N LEU A 484 17.76 -14.80 10.33
CA LEU A 484 17.11 -16.00 10.83
C LEU A 484 17.75 -16.41 12.16
N THR A 485 16.92 -16.76 13.15
CA THR A 485 17.35 -17.20 14.48
C THR A 485 16.76 -18.56 14.82
N PHE A 486 17.58 -19.42 15.40
CA PHE A 486 17.20 -20.75 15.86
C PHE A 486 17.44 -20.87 17.38
N MET A 487 16.40 -21.19 18.15
CA MET A 487 16.51 -21.34 19.61
C MET A 487 16.97 -22.75 20.02
N ASP A 488 16.56 -23.76 19.25
CA ASP A 488 16.86 -25.17 19.50
C ASP A 488 18.07 -25.66 18.67
N GLU A 489 18.07 -26.93 18.25
CA GLU A 489 19.06 -27.47 17.30
C GLU A 489 18.80 -26.92 15.89
N LEU A 490 19.87 -26.76 15.11
CA LEU A 490 19.74 -26.33 13.71
C LEU A 490 19.02 -27.43 12.92
N PRO A 491 17.94 -27.11 12.19
CA PRO A 491 17.29 -28.07 11.32
C PRO A 491 18.18 -28.37 10.10
N ASP A 492 17.93 -29.50 9.43
CA ASP A 492 18.62 -29.83 8.17
C ASP A 492 18.19 -28.90 7.02
N SER A 493 16.93 -28.44 7.04
CA SER A 493 16.36 -27.50 6.07
C SER A 493 15.33 -26.56 6.71
N ILE A 494 15.10 -25.45 6.03
CA ILE A 494 13.94 -24.56 6.21
C ILE A 494 13.14 -24.55 4.91
N GLU A 495 11.92 -24.03 4.93
CA GLU A 495 11.14 -23.86 3.70
C GLU A 495 11.09 -22.39 3.30
N LEU A 496 11.22 -22.13 2.00
CA LEU A 496 11.03 -20.81 1.40
C LEU A 496 9.91 -20.88 0.37
N LYS A 497 9.18 -19.78 0.17
CA LYS A 497 8.16 -19.66 -0.89
C LYS A 497 8.75 -18.92 -2.09
N PHE A 498 8.81 -19.56 -3.24
CA PHE A 498 9.24 -18.98 -4.51
C PHE A 498 8.03 -18.59 -5.36
N SER A 499 8.06 -17.40 -5.95
CA SER A 499 7.03 -16.88 -6.83
C SER A 499 7.62 -16.57 -8.20
N HIS A 500 6.92 -16.95 -9.28
CA HIS A 500 7.30 -16.65 -10.66
C HIS A 500 6.09 -16.27 -11.51
N PHE A 501 6.21 -15.15 -12.23
CA PHE A 501 5.21 -14.58 -13.13
C PHE A 501 5.62 -14.79 -14.58
N THR A 502 4.65 -15.07 -15.46
CA THR A 502 4.92 -15.23 -16.89
C THR A 502 4.12 -14.22 -17.71
N ASP A 503 4.49 -14.03 -18.97
CA ASP A 503 3.72 -13.22 -19.93
C ASP A 503 2.55 -13.98 -20.58
N GLU A 504 2.21 -15.18 -20.08
CA GLU A 504 1.01 -15.90 -20.52
C GLU A 504 -0.24 -15.23 -19.94
N LYS A 505 -0.96 -14.52 -20.81
CA LYS A 505 -2.23 -13.87 -20.48
C LYS A 505 -3.36 -14.88 -20.37
N LEU A 506 -4.05 -14.88 -19.24
CA LEU A 506 -5.24 -15.68 -18.95
C LEU A 506 -6.52 -14.98 -19.44
N SER A 507 -6.74 -13.74 -19.01
CA SER A 507 -7.97 -13.01 -19.27
C SER A 507 -7.77 -11.49 -19.16
N GLU A 508 -8.79 -10.70 -19.55
CA GLU A 508 -8.83 -9.27 -19.28
C GLU A 508 -10.25 -8.79 -19.04
N LYS A 509 -10.39 -7.68 -18.30
CA LYS A 509 -11.66 -7.00 -18.11
C LYS A 509 -11.48 -5.50 -17.96
N THR A 510 -12.35 -4.73 -18.63
CA THR A 510 -12.45 -3.29 -18.43
C THR A 510 -13.23 -2.98 -17.16
N ILE A 511 -12.64 -2.17 -16.29
CA ILE A 511 -13.17 -1.75 -15.01
C ILE A 511 -13.36 -0.24 -15.01
N VAL A 512 -14.47 0.22 -14.43
CA VAL A 512 -14.72 1.66 -14.22
C VAL A 512 -14.49 2.02 -12.77
N PHE A 513 -13.55 2.92 -12.53
CA PHE A 513 -13.17 3.39 -11.21
C PHE A 513 -13.90 4.69 -10.89
N TYR A 514 -14.50 4.76 -9.71
CA TYR A 514 -15.27 5.91 -9.25
C TYR A 514 -14.72 6.46 -7.94
N ASP A 515 -14.94 7.75 -7.70
CA ASP A 515 -14.66 8.35 -6.39
C ASP A 515 -15.59 7.78 -5.30
N GLU A 516 -15.23 8.02 -4.04
CA GLU A 516 -15.97 7.49 -2.90
C GLU A 516 -17.39 8.05 -2.75
N GLU A 517 -17.65 9.30 -3.16
CA GLU A 517 -18.98 9.90 -3.08
C GLU A 517 -19.93 9.24 -4.10
N THR A 518 -19.45 9.02 -5.32
CA THR A 518 -20.18 8.33 -6.38
C THR A 518 -20.51 6.89 -5.99
N LEU A 519 -19.54 6.14 -5.47
CA LEU A 519 -19.76 4.76 -4.99
C LEU A 519 -20.80 4.68 -3.86
N LYS A 520 -20.85 5.70 -3.00
CA LYS A 520 -21.85 5.81 -1.93
C LYS A 520 -23.23 6.16 -2.48
N GLY A 521 -23.32 7.17 -3.34
CA GLY A 521 -24.59 7.71 -3.82
C GLY A 521 -25.28 6.83 -4.86
N ASP A 522 -24.52 6.14 -5.72
CA ASP A 522 -25.08 5.35 -6.80
C ASP A 522 -25.32 3.89 -6.38
N THR A 523 -26.59 3.55 -6.15
CA THR A 523 -27.03 2.20 -5.78
C THR A 523 -27.04 1.22 -6.96
N THR A 524 -26.83 1.70 -8.18
CA THR A 524 -26.63 0.85 -9.37
C THR A 524 -25.25 0.22 -9.40
N ILE A 525 -24.30 0.73 -8.61
CA ILE A 525 -22.96 0.19 -8.48
C ILE A 525 -22.90 -0.76 -7.27
N ALA A 526 -22.43 -1.99 -7.51
CA ALA A 526 -22.17 -2.97 -6.46
C ALA A 526 -21.15 -2.42 -5.46
N PRO A 527 -21.30 -2.66 -4.15
CA PRO A 527 -20.25 -2.37 -3.19
C PRO A 527 -18.97 -3.11 -3.56
N ILE A 528 -17.88 -2.37 -3.70
CA ILE A 528 -16.59 -2.90 -4.16
C ILE A 528 -15.90 -3.71 -3.06
N ASP A 529 -16.08 -3.28 -1.81
CA ASP A 529 -15.57 -3.99 -0.63
C ASP A 529 -16.70 -4.79 0.02
N ASN A 530 -16.37 -6.02 0.45
CA ASN A 530 -17.22 -6.74 1.38
C ASN A 530 -17.05 -6.11 2.77
N ILE A 531 -18.15 -5.63 3.34
CA ILE A 531 -18.23 -5.07 4.68
C ILE A 531 -18.81 -6.16 5.57
N PRO A 532 -18.00 -6.82 6.43
CA PRO A 532 -18.49 -7.88 7.28
C PRO A 532 -19.47 -7.35 8.32
N LEU A 533 -20.56 -8.09 8.56
CA LEU A 533 -21.55 -7.80 9.60
C LEU A 533 -20.91 -7.82 10.99
N PHE A 534 -19.90 -8.65 11.22
CA PHE A 534 -19.31 -8.84 12.53
C PHE A 534 -17.86 -8.35 12.59
N LYS A 535 -17.48 -7.66 13.67
CA LYS A 535 -16.08 -7.27 13.94
C LYS A 535 -15.14 -8.48 13.87
N SER A 536 -14.01 -8.35 13.17
CA SER A 536 -12.94 -9.37 13.23
C SER A 536 -12.35 -9.39 14.64
N GLU A 537 -12.13 -10.58 15.20
CA GLU A 537 -11.45 -10.69 16.50
C GLU A 537 -9.93 -10.44 16.36
N GLN A 538 -9.36 -10.53 15.16
CA GLN A 538 -7.93 -10.40 14.86
C GLN A 538 -7.39 -8.96 14.91
N ASN A 539 -8.20 -7.94 14.63
CA ASN A 539 -7.77 -6.53 14.76
C ASN A 539 -7.59 -6.08 16.23
N ARG A 540 -7.62 -7.02 17.19
CA ARG A 540 -7.50 -6.75 18.62
C ARG A 540 -6.06 -6.65 19.11
N ASP A 541 -5.07 -7.15 18.38
CA ASP A 541 -3.71 -7.29 18.93
C ASP A 541 -2.95 -5.97 19.14
N TYR A 542 -3.42 -4.85 18.60
CA TYR A 542 -2.71 -3.56 18.73
C TYR A 542 -3.09 -2.73 19.97
N TYR A 543 -4.19 -3.01 20.67
CA TYR A 543 -4.69 -2.16 21.78
C TYR A 543 -5.32 -2.89 22.97
N VAL A 544 -5.15 -4.21 23.11
CA VAL A 544 -5.69 -4.92 24.28
C VAL A 544 -4.82 -4.63 25.50
N ASN A 545 -5.37 -3.86 26.44
CA ASN A 545 -4.88 -3.80 27.80
C ASN A 545 -5.11 -5.17 28.46
N ASP A 546 -4.11 -5.73 29.16
CA ASP A 546 -4.10 -7.07 29.81
C ASP A 546 -5.27 -7.33 30.81
N GLN A 547 -6.17 -6.36 31.02
CA GLN A 547 -7.27 -6.40 31.98
C GLN A 547 -8.66 -6.70 31.37
N ALA A 548 -8.74 -6.94 30.06
CA ALA A 548 -10.03 -7.18 29.42
C ALA A 548 -10.66 -8.53 29.80
N LEU A 549 -11.96 -8.54 30.05
CA LEU A 549 -12.71 -9.76 30.32
C LEU A 549 -12.86 -10.58 29.03
N GLU A 550 -12.56 -11.87 29.12
CA GLU A 550 -12.69 -12.82 28.01
C GLU A 550 -14.07 -13.50 28.06
N PHE A 551 -14.98 -13.05 27.20
CA PHE A 551 -16.31 -13.63 27.08
C PHE A 551 -16.31 -14.76 26.05
N ASN A 552 -16.72 -15.96 26.46
CA ASN A 552 -16.79 -17.14 25.60
C ASN A 552 -18.24 -17.60 25.46
N THR A 553 -18.62 -17.97 24.24
CA THR A 553 -19.92 -18.58 23.95
C THR A 553 -19.85 -20.09 24.17
N SER A 554 -21.00 -20.73 24.37
CA SER A 554 -21.08 -22.18 24.56
C SER A 554 -22.38 -22.70 23.95
N THR A 555 -22.46 -24.02 23.75
CA THR A 555 -23.72 -24.65 23.36
C THR A 555 -24.77 -24.47 24.46
N LEU A 556 -26.05 -24.44 24.10
CA LEU A 556 -27.15 -24.17 25.03
C LEU A 556 -27.14 -25.11 26.25
N ASP A 557 -26.73 -26.37 26.09
CA ASP A 557 -26.59 -27.37 27.16
C ASP A 557 -25.41 -27.12 28.10
N LYS A 558 -24.39 -26.38 27.68
CA LYS A 558 -23.19 -26.04 28.47
C LYS A 558 -23.14 -24.59 28.94
N LEU A 559 -24.16 -23.81 28.61
CA LEU A 559 -24.25 -22.41 29.01
C LEU A 559 -24.28 -22.28 30.55
N GLU A 560 -23.46 -21.37 31.09
CA GLU A 560 -23.39 -21.02 32.51
C GLU A 560 -23.09 -19.52 32.73
N PRO A 561 -23.66 -18.88 33.76
CA PRO A 561 -23.31 -17.52 34.16
C PRO A 561 -21.87 -17.41 34.67
N THR A 562 -21.15 -16.36 34.29
CA THR A 562 -19.75 -16.14 34.68
C THR A 562 -19.58 -14.82 35.44
N SER A 563 -18.81 -14.84 36.52
CA SER A 563 -18.49 -13.64 37.31
C SER A 563 -17.03 -13.19 37.22
N PHE A 564 -16.15 -14.00 36.62
CA PHE A 564 -14.69 -13.75 36.54
C PHE A 564 -14.05 -13.46 37.91
N GLY A 565 -14.62 -14.00 39.00
CA GLY A 565 -14.18 -13.69 40.36
C GLY A 565 -14.47 -12.25 40.82
N ARG A 566 -15.36 -11.54 40.12
CA ARG A 566 -15.75 -10.15 40.40
C ARG A 566 -17.18 -10.09 40.97
N PRO A 567 -17.56 -8.98 41.64
CA PRO A 567 -18.93 -8.75 42.13
C PRO A 567 -19.89 -8.36 41.00
N GLN A 568 -19.77 -9.03 39.86
CA GLN A 568 -20.53 -8.80 38.64
C GLN A 568 -20.94 -10.16 38.10
N LEU A 569 -22.07 -10.23 37.40
CA LEU A 569 -22.55 -11.47 36.82
C LEU A 569 -22.87 -11.23 35.35
N TYR A 570 -22.41 -12.15 34.51
CA TYR A 570 -22.57 -12.09 33.06
C TYR A 570 -23.13 -13.40 32.53
N LEU A 571 -23.86 -13.32 31.41
CA LEU A 571 -24.21 -14.46 30.58
C LEU A 571 -23.89 -14.12 29.13
N THR A 572 -23.14 -14.97 28.45
CA THR A 572 -22.72 -14.73 27.06
C THR A 572 -23.41 -15.72 26.13
N LEU A 573 -24.19 -15.19 25.19
CA LEU A 573 -24.89 -15.94 24.16
C LEU A 573 -24.27 -15.67 22.78
N THR A 574 -24.45 -16.60 21.84
CA THR A 574 -24.31 -16.24 20.42
C THR A 574 -25.48 -15.33 19.99
N PRO A 575 -25.35 -14.54 18.91
CA PRO A 575 -26.47 -13.75 18.38
C PRO A 575 -27.73 -14.59 18.11
N GLU A 576 -27.57 -15.80 17.59
CA GLU A 576 -28.67 -16.71 17.30
C GLU A 576 -29.38 -17.20 18.57
N GLN A 577 -28.60 -17.54 19.61
CA GLN A 577 -29.15 -17.94 20.90
C GLN A 577 -29.91 -16.79 21.56
N ALA A 578 -29.37 -15.57 21.49
CA ALA A 578 -30.03 -14.38 22.05
C ALA A 578 -31.34 -14.02 21.33
N ASN A 579 -31.51 -14.45 20.07
CA ASN A 579 -32.73 -14.22 19.32
C ASN A 579 -33.88 -15.14 19.78
N VAL A 580 -33.57 -16.40 20.11
CA VAL A 580 -34.58 -17.44 20.41
C VAL A 580 -34.76 -17.70 21.91
N CYS A 581 -33.96 -17.04 22.75
CA CYS A 581 -33.99 -17.21 24.20
C CYS A 581 -34.29 -15.90 24.94
N ARG A 582 -35.11 -15.99 25.99
CA ARG A 582 -35.43 -14.89 26.89
C ARG A 582 -34.81 -15.15 28.26
N LEU A 583 -34.01 -14.21 28.72
CA LEU A 583 -33.37 -14.26 30.03
C LEU A 583 -34.20 -13.48 31.05
N GLN A 584 -34.59 -14.15 32.12
CA GLN A 584 -35.29 -13.57 33.26
C GLN A 584 -34.41 -13.66 34.51
N THR A 585 -34.55 -12.66 35.36
CA THR A 585 -33.94 -12.61 36.69
C THR A 585 -35.09 -12.65 37.69
N ASP A 586 -34.94 -13.39 38.78
CA ASP A 586 -35.99 -13.52 39.78
C ASP A 586 -36.46 -12.15 40.31
N VAL A 587 -37.79 -11.98 40.36
CA VAL A 587 -38.51 -10.70 40.50
C VAL A 587 -38.33 -10.08 41.90
N ASP A 588 -37.88 -10.87 42.88
CA ASP A 588 -37.67 -10.43 44.26
C ASP A 588 -36.24 -9.88 44.53
N ALA A 589 -35.33 -9.98 43.56
CA ALA A 589 -33.97 -9.47 43.70
C ALA A 589 -33.95 -7.94 43.51
N THR A 590 -33.99 -7.20 44.63
CA THR A 590 -33.85 -5.74 44.63
C THR A 590 -32.55 -5.27 45.25
N GLU A 591 -32.08 -4.10 44.81
CA GLU A 591 -30.97 -3.37 45.41
C GLU A 591 -31.37 -1.90 45.57
N SER A 592 -31.36 -1.41 46.81
CA SER A 592 -31.80 -0.04 47.14
C SER A 592 -33.20 0.33 46.61
N GLY A 593 -34.08 -0.65 46.44
CA GLY A 593 -35.45 -0.46 45.91
C GLY A 593 -35.57 -0.51 44.38
N ALA A 594 -34.46 -0.68 43.66
CA ALA A 594 -34.44 -0.93 42.22
C ALA A 594 -34.40 -2.44 41.92
N GLU A 595 -35.09 -2.87 40.88
CA GLU A 595 -35.14 -4.28 40.45
C GLU A 595 -33.82 -4.67 39.75
N LEU A 596 -33.29 -5.85 40.06
CA LEU A 596 -32.12 -6.39 39.37
C LEU A 596 -32.55 -7.13 38.10
N ARG A 597 -31.94 -6.78 36.97
CA ARG A 597 -32.22 -7.39 35.67
C ARG A 597 -30.94 -7.69 34.92
N MET A 598 -30.90 -8.84 34.27
CA MET A 598 -29.92 -9.09 33.22
C MET A 598 -30.28 -8.25 31.99
N LYS A 599 -29.38 -7.32 31.62
CA LYS A 599 -29.53 -6.47 30.44
C LYS A 599 -28.36 -6.66 29.50
N GLU A 600 -28.62 -6.58 28.20
CA GLU A 600 -27.57 -6.62 27.20
C GLU A 600 -26.62 -5.41 27.41
N ASN A 601 -25.36 -5.70 27.71
CA ASN A 601 -24.30 -4.71 27.80
C ASN A 601 -23.48 -4.75 26.50
N ARG A 602 -23.68 -3.72 25.67
CA ARG A 602 -23.04 -3.58 24.35
C ARG A 602 -21.54 -3.28 24.42
N ASP A 603 -21.05 -2.76 25.55
CA ASP A 603 -19.63 -2.47 25.77
C ASP A 603 -19.17 -2.96 27.16
N PRO A 604 -19.08 -4.29 27.37
CA PRO A 604 -18.77 -4.86 28.67
C PRO A 604 -17.33 -4.59 29.12
N ASN A 605 -16.43 -4.26 28.17
CA ASN A 605 -15.03 -3.93 28.44
C ASN A 605 -14.74 -2.41 28.41
N ARG A 606 -15.76 -1.55 28.27
CA ARG A 606 -15.64 -0.08 28.21
C ARG A 606 -14.61 0.39 27.18
N ARG A 607 -14.59 -0.27 26.02
CA ARG A 607 -13.60 -0.03 24.98
C ARG A 607 -13.93 1.14 24.08
N TYR A 608 -15.01 1.89 24.36
CA TYR A 608 -15.63 2.81 23.40
C TYR A 608 -15.91 2.02 22.12
N VAL A 609 -17.06 1.32 22.09
CA VAL A 609 -17.52 0.72 20.85
C VAL A 609 -17.75 1.85 19.87
N ASP A 610 -16.78 2.07 18.99
CA ASP A 610 -16.95 2.96 17.85
C ASP A 610 -18.17 2.45 17.07
N ALA A 611 -19.10 3.36 16.74
CA ALA A 611 -20.41 3.09 16.14
C ALA A 611 -20.26 2.72 14.65
N SER A 612 -19.41 1.75 14.34
CA SER A 612 -19.24 1.20 13.00
C SER A 612 -20.41 0.25 12.68
N LEU A 613 -20.76 0.12 11.39
CA LEU A 613 -21.74 -0.80 10.77
C LEU A 613 -21.51 -2.29 11.08
N GLN A 614 -21.51 -2.69 12.36
CA GLN A 614 -21.11 -4.03 12.79
C GLN A 614 -21.88 -4.48 14.03
N MET A 615 -22.42 -5.69 13.97
CA MET A 615 -23.00 -6.41 15.09
C MET A 615 -21.90 -7.06 15.95
N PRO A 616 -22.09 -7.19 17.27
CA PRO A 616 -21.18 -7.93 18.11
C PRO A 616 -21.28 -9.44 17.81
N ARG A 617 -20.13 -10.14 17.73
CA ARG A 617 -20.09 -11.61 17.60
C ARG A 617 -20.66 -12.35 18.81
N LYS A 618 -20.84 -11.65 19.93
CA LYS A 618 -21.23 -12.21 21.23
C LYS A 618 -22.22 -11.25 21.88
N VAL A 619 -23.34 -11.77 22.36
CA VAL A 619 -24.32 -11.00 23.11
C VAL A 619 -24.05 -11.21 24.59
N VAL A 620 -23.62 -10.15 25.28
CA VAL A 620 -23.27 -10.22 26.70
C VAL A 620 -24.37 -9.57 27.51
N TYR A 621 -25.10 -10.38 28.27
CA TYR A 621 -25.99 -9.88 29.31
C TYR A 621 -25.20 -9.66 30.60
N GLN A 622 -25.44 -8.54 31.26
CA GLN A 622 -24.87 -8.21 32.57
C GLN A 622 -26.00 -7.97 33.57
N LEU A 623 -25.81 -8.45 34.80
CA LEU A 623 -26.69 -8.11 35.91
C LEU A 623 -26.52 -6.64 36.28
N MET A 624 -27.62 -5.90 36.26
CA MET A 624 -27.66 -4.46 36.54
C MET A 624 -28.95 -4.10 37.27
N THR A 625 -29.00 -2.92 37.89
CA THR A 625 -30.29 -2.32 38.23
C THR A 625 -31.08 -2.00 36.95
N ASP A 626 -32.40 -1.90 37.06
CA ASP A 626 -33.31 -1.56 35.96
C ASP A 626 -33.00 -0.21 35.29
N ASP A 627 -32.34 0.73 35.96
CA ASP A 627 -31.80 1.97 35.39
C ASP A 627 -30.42 1.82 34.71
N GLY A 628 -29.77 0.65 34.84
CA GLY A 628 -28.45 0.35 34.27
C GLY A 628 -27.25 0.99 35.00
N VAL A 629 -27.48 1.64 36.13
CA VAL A 629 -26.47 2.41 36.88
C VAL A 629 -25.61 1.50 37.76
N GLN A 630 -26.24 0.72 38.65
CA GLN A 630 -25.51 -0.17 39.55
C GLN A 630 -25.24 -1.51 38.86
N ARG A 631 -23.99 -1.94 38.91
CA ARG A 631 -23.47 -3.13 38.19
C ARG A 631 -22.62 -4.04 39.06
N TYR A 632 -22.43 -3.66 40.32
CA TYR A 632 -21.61 -4.35 41.29
C TYR A 632 -22.48 -4.72 42.48
N PHE A 633 -22.48 -6.00 42.83
CA PHE A 633 -23.36 -6.59 43.83
C PHE A 633 -22.58 -7.59 44.66
N TYR A 634 -22.76 -7.52 45.98
CA TYR A 634 -22.06 -8.35 46.96
C TYR A 634 -23.05 -9.08 47.84
N ASP A 635 -22.66 -10.23 48.39
CA ASP A 635 -23.42 -10.99 49.39
C ASP A 635 -24.86 -11.33 48.95
N LYS A 636 -25.09 -11.48 47.64
CA LYS A 636 -26.40 -11.80 47.06
C LYS A 636 -26.37 -13.12 46.33
N THR A 637 -27.43 -13.90 46.51
CA THR A 637 -27.77 -15.02 45.64
C THR A 637 -28.70 -14.51 44.55
N VAL A 638 -28.37 -14.78 43.29
CA VAL A 638 -29.17 -14.38 42.13
C VAL A 638 -29.63 -15.64 41.41
N SER A 639 -30.94 -15.78 41.22
CA SER A 639 -31.51 -16.83 40.40
C SER A 639 -31.77 -16.30 38.99
N LEU A 640 -31.32 -17.04 37.98
CA LEU A 640 -31.45 -16.72 36.57
C LEU A 640 -32.23 -17.83 35.88
N GLU A 641 -33.20 -17.46 35.05
CA GLU A 641 -33.95 -18.37 34.20
C GLU A 641 -33.76 -17.96 32.73
N LEU A 642 -33.26 -18.87 31.89
CA LEU A 642 -33.22 -18.72 30.44
C LEU A 642 -34.26 -19.65 29.83
N SER A 643 -35.29 -19.07 29.23
CA SER A 643 -36.34 -19.79 28.50
C SER A 643 -36.12 -19.63 27.00
N CYS A 644 -35.91 -20.73 26.29
CA CYS A 644 -35.65 -20.76 24.85
C CYS A 644 -36.79 -21.47 24.11
N ASP A 645 -37.20 -20.89 22.97
CA ASP A 645 -38.27 -21.46 22.14
C ASP A 645 -37.83 -22.77 21.43
N GLY A 646 -36.51 -23.05 21.39
CA GLY A 646 -35.92 -24.25 20.83
C GLY A 646 -34.45 -24.04 20.49
N LYS A 647 -33.92 -24.78 19.51
CA LYS A 647 -32.55 -24.60 19.01
C LYS A 647 -32.55 -23.72 17.75
N PRO A 648 -31.67 -22.71 17.68
CA PRO A 648 -31.58 -21.87 16.49
C PRO A 648 -30.87 -22.63 15.36
N VAL A 649 -31.45 -22.61 14.16
CA VAL A 649 -30.89 -23.19 12.93
C VAL A 649 -31.05 -22.19 11.79
N TRP A 650 -29.98 -21.97 11.04
CA TRP A 650 -30.05 -21.16 9.81
C TRP A 650 -30.59 -22.02 8.67
N GLN A 651 -31.66 -21.56 8.02
CA GLN A 651 -32.22 -22.20 6.84
C GLN A 651 -32.10 -21.24 5.63
N PRO A 652 -31.73 -21.76 4.43
CA PRO A 652 -31.76 -20.99 3.21
C PRO A 652 -33.14 -20.41 2.94
N LEU A 653 -33.16 -19.14 2.56
CA LEU A 653 -34.37 -18.44 2.16
C LEU A 653 -34.29 -18.17 0.65
N ASP A 654 -35.21 -18.78 -0.11
CA ASP A 654 -35.25 -18.69 -1.57
C ASP A 654 -35.82 -17.34 -2.03
N ILE A 655 -34.99 -16.28 -1.95
CA ILE A 655 -35.28 -14.95 -2.50
C ILE A 655 -34.62 -14.85 -3.88
N ALA A 656 -35.38 -14.37 -4.86
CA ALA A 656 -34.87 -14.16 -6.22
C ALA A 656 -33.92 -12.95 -6.24
N LEU A 657 -32.62 -13.21 -6.20
CA LEU A 657 -31.60 -12.21 -6.44
C LEU A 657 -31.49 -11.96 -7.95
N ASN A 658 -31.73 -10.72 -8.36
CA ASN A 658 -31.61 -10.29 -9.75
C ASN A 658 -30.13 -9.97 -10.08
N GLU A 659 -29.87 -9.35 -11.24
CA GLU A 659 -28.51 -8.89 -11.62
C GLU A 659 -27.86 -7.96 -10.58
N LYS A 660 -28.67 -7.33 -9.71
CA LYS A 660 -28.23 -6.55 -8.54
C LYS A 660 -28.30 -7.38 -7.27
N ASP A 661 -27.45 -8.39 -7.17
CA ASP A 661 -27.37 -9.32 -6.03
C ASP A 661 -27.02 -8.64 -4.69
N TRP A 662 -26.66 -7.36 -4.67
CA TRP A 662 -26.46 -6.53 -3.46
C TRP A 662 -27.69 -5.73 -3.03
N MET A 663 -28.82 -5.85 -3.75
CA MET A 663 -30.07 -5.14 -3.46
C MET A 663 -31.17 -6.15 -3.13
N VAL A 664 -31.60 -6.20 -1.87
CA VAL A 664 -32.56 -7.20 -1.39
C VAL A 664 -33.93 -6.57 -1.12
N PRO A 665 -35.04 -7.12 -1.66
CA PRO A 665 -36.38 -6.64 -1.36
C PRO A 665 -36.76 -6.86 0.11
N VAL A 666 -37.22 -5.81 0.79
CA VAL A 666 -37.64 -5.90 2.20
C VAL A 666 -38.95 -6.66 2.34
N GLU A 667 -39.85 -6.53 1.36
CA GLU A 667 -41.13 -7.25 1.34
C GLU A 667 -40.94 -8.77 1.38
N ASP A 668 -39.91 -9.29 0.72
CA ASP A 668 -39.58 -10.73 0.74
C ASP A 668 -39.05 -11.20 2.10
N LEU A 669 -38.52 -10.29 2.92
CA LEU A 669 -38.00 -10.56 4.26
C LEU A 669 -39.08 -10.37 5.35
N LEU A 670 -39.83 -9.28 5.29
CA LEU A 670 -40.71 -8.82 6.37
C LEU A 670 -42.20 -8.91 6.02
N GLY A 671 -42.55 -9.34 4.80
CA GLY A 671 -43.92 -9.47 4.29
C GLY A 671 -44.55 -8.15 3.85
N GLU A 672 -45.73 -8.23 3.22
CA GLU A 672 -46.43 -7.09 2.58
C GLU A 672 -46.72 -5.89 3.53
N SER A 673 -46.78 -6.12 4.85
CA SER A 673 -47.06 -5.09 5.85
C SER A 673 -45.82 -4.39 6.42
N TRP A 674 -44.64 -4.61 5.85
CA TRP A 674 -43.38 -4.09 6.39
C TRP A 674 -43.35 -2.55 6.44
N GLU A 675 -43.96 -1.88 5.45
CA GLU A 675 -43.95 -0.41 5.35
C GLU A 675 -44.61 0.28 6.54
N GLU A 676 -45.62 -0.34 7.15
CA GLU A 676 -46.35 0.20 8.29
C GLU A 676 -45.51 0.14 9.58
N ASN A 677 -44.59 -0.83 9.68
CA ASN A 677 -43.84 -1.14 10.91
C ASN A 677 -42.35 -0.79 10.83
N GLN A 678 -41.84 -0.34 9.68
CA GLN A 678 -40.41 -0.10 9.44
C GLN A 678 -39.72 0.87 10.43
N SER A 679 -40.49 1.77 11.05
CA SER A 679 -39.97 2.73 12.04
C SER A 679 -39.86 2.13 13.44
N ASP A 680 -40.60 1.06 13.71
CA ASP A 680 -40.69 0.42 15.02
C ASP A 680 -39.77 -0.80 15.16
N ILE A 681 -39.25 -1.31 14.04
CA ILE A 681 -38.34 -2.47 14.00
C ILE A 681 -36.89 -1.98 13.99
N PRO A 682 -36.08 -2.25 15.03
CA PRO A 682 -34.65 -1.99 15.01
C PRO A 682 -33.94 -2.85 13.97
N MET A 683 -32.95 -2.28 13.27
CA MET A 683 -32.17 -3.06 12.27
C MET A 683 -31.42 -4.24 12.91
N SER A 684 -31.02 -4.10 14.17
CA SER A 684 -30.39 -5.20 14.93
C SER A 684 -31.29 -6.44 15.09
N GLU A 685 -32.62 -6.29 15.11
CA GLU A 685 -33.54 -7.43 15.17
C GLU A 685 -33.58 -8.15 13.82
N VAL A 686 -33.69 -7.41 12.72
CA VAL A 686 -33.63 -7.98 11.36
C VAL A 686 -32.31 -8.73 11.15
N LEU A 687 -31.18 -8.18 11.60
CA LEU A 687 -29.85 -8.80 11.46
C LEU A 687 -29.61 -9.99 12.41
N ARG A 688 -30.49 -10.23 13.40
CA ARG A 688 -30.50 -11.44 14.22
C ARG A 688 -31.36 -12.54 13.62
N GLU A 689 -32.37 -12.17 12.85
CA GLU A 689 -33.28 -13.10 12.17
C GLU A 689 -32.80 -13.48 10.76
N TYR A 690 -32.11 -12.58 10.07
CA TYR A 690 -31.64 -12.77 8.71
C TYR A 690 -30.14 -12.51 8.59
N ARG A 691 -29.49 -13.27 7.72
CA ARG A 691 -28.11 -12.99 7.30
C ARG A 691 -27.96 -13.08 5.80
N PHE A 692 -27.16 -12.16 5.27
CA PHE A 692 -26.80 -12.06 3.87
C PHE A 692 -25.37 -12.57 3.73
N LEU A 693 -25.18 -13.66 2.98
CA LEU A 693 -23.90 -14.32 2.85
C LEU A 693 -23.31 -14.07 1.47
N ASP A 694 -22.03 -13.74 1.43
CA ASP A 694 -21.26 -13.77 0.17
C ASP A 694 -20.90 -15.20 -0.26
N ALA A 695 -20.20 -15.34 -1.39
CA ALA A 695 -19.78 -16.63 -1.92
C ALA A 695 -18.83 -17.41 -0.97
N SER A 696 -18.13 -16.71 -0.07
CA SER A 696 -17.27 -17.34 0.95
C SER A 696 -18.04 -17.79 2.19
N GLY A 697 -19.33 -17.45 2.29
CA GLY A 697 -20.17 -17.70 3.46
C GLY A 697 -20.00 -16.66 4.57
N GLN A 698 -19.35 -15.52 4.30
CA GLN A 698 -19.22 -14.43 5.25
C GLN A 698 -20.51 -13.61 5.32
N ALA A 699 -20.99 -13.34 6.54
CA ALA A 699 -22.14 -12.47 6.76
C ALA A 699 -21.80 -11.00 6.49
N LEU A 700 -22.59 -10.35 5.65
CA LEU A 700 -22.41 -8.98 5.18
C LEU A 700 -23.29 -7.98 5.96
N ALA A 701 -22.77 -6.78 6.16
CA ALA A 701 -23.46 -5.67 6.80
C ALA A 701 -24.58 -5.09 5.90
N VAL A 702 -25.60 -4.46 6.50
CA VAL A 702 -26.60 -3.69 5.75
C VAL A 702 -26.20 -2.21 5.75
N LEU A 703 -26.14 -1.59 4.58
CA LEU A 703 -25.70 -0.21 4.41
C LEU A 703 -26.88 0.75 4.63
N PRO A 704 -26.67 1.90 5.28
CA PRO A 704 -27.72 2.89 5.49
C PRO A 704 -28.09 3.54 4.17
N LYS A 705 -29.34 4.02 4.09
CA LYS A 705 -29.88 4.68 2.90
C LYS A 705 -29.10 5.94 2.51
N ASP A 706 -28.52 6.63 3.49
CA ASP A 706 -27.79 7.89 3.31
C ASP A 706 -26.32 7.70 2.89
N GLY A 707 -25.84 6.45 2.78
CA GLY A 707 -24.45 6.16 2.41
C GLY A 707 -23.40 6.48 3.48
N SER A 708 -23.81 6.79 4.72
CA SER A 708 -22.88 7.07 5.83
C SER A 708 -22.15 5.79 6.30
N ARG A 709 -20.81 5.80 6.33
CA ARG A 709 -20.00 4.62 6.74
C ARG A 709 -19.58 4.60 8.23
N HIS A 710 -19.68 5.71 8.97
CA HIS A 710 -18.86 5.90 10.19
C HIS A 710 -19.59 6.17 11.52
N SER A 711 -20.91 6.06 11.62
CA SER A 711 -21.61 6.15 12.92
C SER A 711 -23.04 5.59 12.87
N VAL A 712 -23.17 4.32 12.48
CA VAL A 712 -24.46 3.64 12.39
C VAL A 712 -24.53 2.56 13.45
N ASP A 713 -25.30 2.84 14.51
CA ASP A 713 -25.68 1.85 15.51
C ASP A 713 -26.97 1.14 15.07
N TYR A 714 -26.85 -0.12 14.63
CA TYR A 714 -27.99 -0.97 14.26
C TYR A 714 -29.01 -1.16 15.37
N PHE A 715 -28.63 -0.93 16.62
CA PHE A 715 -29.50 -1.08 17.77
C PHE A 715 -30.31 0.16 18.11
N GLU A 716 -29.90 1.33 17.62
CA GLU A 716 -30.62 2.59 17.82
C GLU A 716 -31.41 3.02 16.58
N ARG A 717 -31.03 2.50 15.42
CA ARG A 717 -31.67 2.82 14.14
C ARG A 717 -32.70 1.78 13.73
N SER A 718 -33.80 2.28 13.19
CA SER A 718 -34.89 1.46 12.67
C SER A 718 -34.64 1.02 11.23
N VAL A 719 -35.40 0.03 10.75
CA VAL A 719 -35.36 -0.44 9.36
C VAL A 719 -35.54 0.72 8.37
N SER A 720 -36.41 1.69 8.68
CA SER A 720 -36.69 2.85 7.81
C SER A 720 -35.45 3.65 7.36
N GLU A 721 -34.36 3.62 8.15
CA GLU A 721 -33.11 4.33 7.85
C GLU A 721 -32.20 3.59 6.85
N PHE A 722 -32.52 2.34 6.54
CA PHE A 722 -31.74 1.47 5.65
C PHE A 722 -32.46 1.12 4.35
N VAL A 723 -33.79 1.27 4.31
CA VAL A 723 -34.57 0.94 3.12
C VAL A 723 -34.59 2.10 2.13
N SER A 724 -34.29 1.79 0.86
CA SER A 724 -34.43 2.73 -0.25
C SER A 724 -35.89 3.15 -0.46
N ASN A 725 -36.12 4.16 -1.31
CA ASN A 725 -37.50 4.54 -1.65
C ASN A 725 -38.25 3.45 -2.44
N ASP A 726 -37.51 2.49 -3.02
CA ASP A 726 -38.05 1.38 -3.81
C ASP A 726 -38.24 0.10 -2.96
N GLY A 727 -38.13 0.19 -1.63
CA GLY A 727 -38.34 -0.95 -0.74
C GLY A 727 -37.17 -1.96 -0.69
N LEU A 728 -35.95 -1.52 -0.99
CA LEU A 728 -34.77 -2.39 -1.07
C LEU A 728 -33.74 -2.08 0.03
N LEU A 729 -33.13 -3.11 0.61
CA LEU A 729 -31.91 -3.00 1.42
C LEU A 729 -30.68 -3.06 0.52
N ARG A 730 -29.73 -2.17 0.74
CA ARG A 730 -28.40 -2.26 0.14
C ARG A 730 -27.48 -3.05 1.06
N ILE A 731 -27.00 -4.20 0.63
CA ILE A 731 -26.08 -5.05 1.39
C ILE A 731 -24.65 -4.61 1.09
N GLY A 732 -23.75 -4.68 2.06
CA GLY A 732 -22.34 -4.29 1.98
C GLY A 732 -21.46 -5.29 1.23
N GLY A 733 -21.91 -5.78 0.08
CA GLY A 733 -21.25 -6.77 -0.76
C GLY A 733 -22.27 -7.49 -1.64
N ARG A 734 -21.79 -8.38 -2.51
CA ARG A 734 -22.65 -9.24 -3.35
C ARG A 734 -23.21 -10.39 -2.52
N VAL A 735 -24.51 -10.63 -2.59
CA VAL A 735 -25.16 -11.71 -1.86
C VAL A 735 -25.26 -12.94 -2.75
N GLU A 736 -24.74 -14.07 -2.28
CA GLU A 736 -24.90 -15.38 -2.92
C GLU A 736 -26.08 -16.13 -2.30
N ARG A 737 -26.26 -15.99 -0.97
CA ARG A 737 -27.30 -16.69 -0.23
C ARG A 737 -27.86 -15.84 0.90
N ILE A 738 -29.18 -15.90 1.06
CA ILE A 738 -29.88 -15.35 2.22
C ILE A 738 -30.33 -16.50 3.09
N GLU A 739 -30.16 -16.36 4.40
CA GLU A 739 -30.65 -17.35 5.36
C GLU A 739 -31.50 -16.67 6.43
N GLN A 740 -32.53 -17.37 6.86
CA GLN A 740 -33.40 -17.00 7.97
C GLN A 740 -33.11 -17.91 9.16
N LEU A 741 -33.10 -17.34 10.35
CA LEU A 741 -33.01 -18.08 11.58
C LEU A 741 -34.37 -18.66 11.93
N VAL A 742 -34.45 -19.98 11.99
CA VAL A 742 -35.64 -20.71 12.44
C VAL A 742 -35.36 -21.45 13.74
N VAL A 743 -36.44 -21.78 14.43
CA VAL A 743 -36.39 -22.53 15.68
C VAL A 743 -36.79 -23.98 15.41
N GLU A 744 -35.92 -24.92 15.78
CA GLU A 744 -36.19 -26.35 15.69
C GLU A 744 -36.14 -27.04 17.07
N GLY A 745 -36.91 -28.12 17.20
CA GLY A 745 -36.99 -28.90 18.43
C GLY A 745 -37.96 -28.34 19.46
N ASP A 746 -37.97 -28.95 20.65
CA ASP A 746 -38.86 -28.55 21.74
C ASP A 746 -38.30 -27.36 22.52
N PRO A 747 -39.15 -26.42 22.98
CA PRO A 747 -38.76 -25.38 23.93
C PRO A 747 -38.14 -25.96 25.19
N PHE A 748 -37.19 -25.25 25.79
CA PHE A 748 -36.58 -25.67 27.03
C PHE A 748 -36.19 -24.47 27.91
N THR A 749 -36.08 -24.74 29.20
CA THR A 749 -35.71 -23.75 30.22
C THR A 749 -34.47 -24.21 30.96
N LYS A 750 -33.58 -23.27 31.27
CA LYS A 750 -32.43 -23.47 32.14
C LYS A 750 -32.48 -22.51 33.31
N GLU A 751 -32.17 -23.04 34.48
CA GLU A 751 -32.11 -22.26 35.71
C GLU A 751 -30.72 -22.35 36.32
N TRP A 752 -30.24 -21.23 36.84
CA TRP A 752 -29.01 -21.16 37.63
C TRP A 752 -29.27 -20.37 38.90
N SER A 753 -28.58 -20.75 39.97
CA SER A 753 -28.46 -19.95 41.19
C SER A 753 -26.99 -19.62 41.40
N HIS A 754 -26.66 -18.33 41.41
CA HIS A 754 -25.29 -17.85 41.52
C HIS A 754 -25.10 -17.03 42.80
N GLN A 755 -24.10 -17.38 43.60
CA GLN A 755 -23.70 -16.61 44.77
C GLN A 755 -22.60 -15.62 44.40
N LEU A 756 -22.91 -14.32 44.52
CA LEU A 756 -21.93 -13.25 44.33
C LEU A 756 -20.94 -13.19 45.50
N PRO A 757 -19.70 -12.73 45.26
CA PRO A 757 -18.67 -12.64 46.29
C PRO A 757 -19.09 -11.72 47.44
N ALA A 758 -18.49 -11.96 48.60
CA ALA A 758 -18.72 -11.11 49.77
C ALA A 758 -18.13 -9.72 49.59
N MET A 759 -18.72 -8.72 50.26
CA MET A 759 -18.16 -7.38 50.29
C MET A 759 -16.73 -7.44 50.88
N PRO A 760 -15.73 -6.82 50.24
CA PRO A 760 -14.37 -6.80 50.77
C PRO A 760 -14.38 -6.16 52.17
N ASP A 761 -13.68 -6.79 53.11
CA ASP A 761 -13.50 -6.22 54.44
C ASP A 761 -12.56 -5.01 54.34
N PHE A 762 -13.13 -3.81 54.34
CA PHE A 762 -12.40 -2.56 54.23
C PHE A 762 -11.49 -2.27 55.45
N GLU A 763 -11.74 -2.90 56.62
CA GLU A 763 -10.81 -2.80 57.76
C GLU A 763 -9.51 -3.57 57.48
N SER A 764 -9.60 -4.76 56.87
CA SER A 764 -8.43 -5.58 56.49
C SER A 764 -7.58 -4.97 55.37
N LEU A 765 -8.17 -4.16 54.48
CA LEU A 765 -7.46 -3.45 53.40
C LEU A 765 -6.76 -2.17 53.87
N GLN A 766 -7.18 -1.60 55.00
CA GLN A 766 -6.49 -0.48 55.66
C GLN A 766 -5.27 -0.94 56.47
N GLU A 767 -5.22 -2.19 56.92
CA GLU A 767 -4.05 -2.76 57.60
C GLU A 767 -2.99 -3.32 56.63
N ALA A 768 -3.33 -3.45 55.34
CA ALA A 768 -2.45 -3.98 54.28
C ALA A 768 -1.82 -2.89 53.38
N ASN A 769 -2.10 -1.60 53.63
CA ASN A 769 -1.40 -0.43 53.08
C ASN A 769 -0.70 0.33 54.22
#